data_AF-A0AA87USA5-F1
#
_entry.id   AF-A0AA87USA5-F1
#
_cell.length_a   1.000
_cell.length_b   1.000
_cell.length_c   1.000
_cell.angle_alpha   90.00
_cell.angle_beta   90.00
_cell.angle_gamma   90.00
#
_symmetry.space_group_name_H-M   'P 1'
#
loop_
_entity.id
_entity.type
_entity.pdbx_description
1 polymer ?
#
loop_
_entity_poly.entity_id
_entity_poly.type
_entity_poly.pdbx_seq_one_letter_code
_entity_poly.pdbx_strand_id
1 'polypeptide(L)'
;MTDAGGRSPDRASSGAIAGIGILTAAPVESGPARAATAALAAALRAEVVRALAPSDSVEPSVPHRGRLLVGPRTLPLAEPGDIVWGGGLGEALERRLVAVAGVEHRGAAGPLSARAIEEATGVPAPVATGDPLLLLPTLFPESVGAHAGATGAAVLADLDDPQHLALELDPWRAVEQLRGRASIVASCADGLAIADALGLPVRLVRDAGTLRAHLDDHALATGRERPRIAASVAEALEGEPLAPPRIDAPALRESFPAGLWRRPMVSVVVPTANVATWIDECLHSLLTQELDDLEVIVVDDRSADGTVERARAIARRDSRVRVIAGAVEGGGSARNLGVQLARGEYLAFADGDDLVPAGAYRALVDAGERSGSDLVLGRFLKFSASSTWDPTRSWGAFKEERTAVDLVSQPSIIRGRACWNKLYRASFFHDAGIEFPDVPRSNDIVPVVTAYVRAASIDVVRDRVYLYRDRPGGTSMTAKAGQLRGLRSYLTQECRCLELVQETGDAELLAEYTRMIVQSDGWVLVTRVLETLTESSADDEAAIADRMRVLLGGLAPHAIAALPIERAIVFALVAGGDLRGAKAALEQQTLLDAARAIGGLDRLVAASDALAAGAANPNLHTALALASARVALAEVESGERDAAAASAAVAAIAGRAPDDGPAHDPRIGVVVAASLAGRHEVLEHLSAIGGGGIVARTARRHEGGVRIEGDAPATAVGARLLVVVDPDGGGPVEPLTELVVQRAEDGGTWSFDVAPGALQDGVWRLQVRLTDAGAGGGFISRLRWSAAPFSEHFARADRVAVHGRVGERYEVKLHAFAAAPRRAVRAVVRRLDPRVQRIVARAIGGARSVARGAQPSSASEANRAGD
;
A
#
# COMPACT_ATOMS: atom_id res chain seq x y z
N MET A 1 61.93 -34.84 -12.90
CA MET A 1 61.10 -34.69 -14.11
C MET A 1 60.18 -33.50 -13.87
N THR A 2 60.63 -32.25 -14.04
CA THR A 2 60.72 -31.46 -15.30
C THR A 2 59.38 -31.37 -16.05
N ASP A 3 58.60 -30.31 -15.81
CA ASP A 3 58.36 -29.16 -16.72
C ASP A 3 57.28 -28.26 -16.06
N ALA A 4 57.52 -27.00 -15.67
CA ALA A 4 57.89 -25.80 -16.43
C ALA A 4 56.79 -25.33 -17.39
N GLY A 5 56.09 -24.24 -17.01
CA GLY A 5 55.03 -23.63 -17.82
C GLY A 5 54.41 -22.37 -17.20
N GLY A 6 55.24 -21.38 -16.86
CA GLY A 6 54.86 -19.95 -16.88
C GLY A 6 53.91 -19.40 -15.81
N ARG A 7 54.42 -19.11 -14.61
CA ARG A 7 53.84 -18.04 -13.78
C ARG A 7 54.37 -16.69 -14.30
N SER A 8 53.49 -15.89 -14.90
CA SER A 8 53.73 -14.45 -15.08
C SER A 8 53.46 -13.75 -13.73
N PRO A 9 54.31 -12.82 -13.25
CA PRO A 9 54.01 -12.08 -12.04
C PRO A 9 52.89 -11.07 -12.30
N ASP A 10 51.80 -11.16 -11.55
CA ASP A 10 50.65 -10.25 -11.59
C ASP A 10 51.07 -8.80 -11.27
N ARG A 11 50.74 -7.87 -12.17
CA ARG A 11 51.15 -6.45 -12.18
C ARG A 11 50.14 -5.50 -11.50
N ALA A 12 49.56 -5.88 -10.37
CA ALA A 12 48.74 -5.00 -9.52
C ALA A 12 48.78 -5.48 -8.06
N SER A 13 48.90 -4.57 -7.08
CA SER A 13 48.74 -4.94 -5.67
C SER A 13 47.26 -5.18 -5.38
N SER A 14 46.85 -6.44 -5.39
CA SER A 14 45.52 -6.88 -4.96
C SER A 14 45.55 -7.19 -3.47
N GLY A 15 44.68 -6.57 -2.69
CA GLY A 15 44.47 -6.86 -1.27
C GLY A 15 42.98 -7.02 -0.99
N ALA A 16 42.61 -7.77 0.05
CA ALA A 16 41.22 -7.84 0.52
C ALA A 16 41.13 -7.21 1.92
N ILE A 17 40.14 -6.33 2.13
CA ILE A 17 39.79 -5.80 3.46
C ILE A 17 38.34 -6.20 3.74
N ALA A 18 38.10 -6.94 4.82
CA ALA A 18 36.79 -7.45 5.20
C ALA A 18 36.04 -8.15 4.04
N GLY A 19 36.74 -8.95 3.23
CA GLY A 19 36.17 -9.69 2.09
C GLY A 19 35.95 -8.86 0.82
N ILE A 20 36.22 -7.55 0.83
CA ILE A 20 36.12 -6.69 -0.35
C ILE A 20 37.48 -6.63 -1.05
N GLY A 21 37.52 -7.01 -2.33
CA GLY A 21 38.73 -6.90 -3.14
C GLY A 21 39.07 -5.44 -3.44
N ILE A 22 40.32 -5.06 -3.22
CA ILE A 22 40.83 -3.70 -3.42
C ILE A 22 41.95 -3.72 -4.45
N LEU A 23 41.87 -2.80 -5.41
CA LEU A 23 42.86 -2.58 -6.44
C LEU A 23 43.31 -1.11 -6.46
N THR A 24 44.56 -0.87 -6.10
CA THR A 24 45.15 0.47 -6.05
C THR A 24 46.00 0.82 -7.28
N ALA A 25 46.07 -0.09 -8.26
CA ALA A 25 46.93 -0.11 -9.45
C ALA A 25 48.44 0.02 -9.18
N ALA A 26 49.25 -0.78 -9.88
CA ALA A 26 50.69 -0.59 -10.02
C ALA A 26 51.02 -0.47 -11.52
N PRO A 27 52.04 0.31 -11.93
CA PRO A 27 52.29 0.58 -13.34
C PRO A 27 52.63 -0.70 -14.10
N VAL A 28 52.03 -0.83 -15.27
CA VAL A 28 52.43 -1.81 -16.29
C VAL A 28 53.67 -1.23 -17.00
N GLU A 29 54.81 -1.91 -16.87
CA GLU A 29 56.04 -1.73 -17.67
C GLU A 29 56.83 -0.43 -17.46
N SER A 30 57.57 -0.33 -16.34
CA SER A 30 58.61 0.70 -16.17
C SER A 30 59.73 0.23 -15.23
N GLY A 31 60.86 0.94 -15.24
CA GLY A 31 62.07 0.60 -14.48
C GLY A 31 61.87 0.50 -12.96
N PRO A 32 62.87 -0.04 -12.22
CA PRO A 32 62.75 -0.36 -10.79
C PRO A 32 62.37 0.83 -9.89
N ALA A 33 62.79 2.05 -10.24
CA ALA A 33 62.47 3.28 -9.51
C ALA A 33 60.98 3.66 -9.56
N ARG A 34 60.36 3.61 -10.76
CA ARG A 34 58.93 3.90 -10.93
C ARG A 34 58.03 2.85 -10.29
N ALA A 35 58.46 1.58 -10.32
CA ALA A 35 57.76 0.52 -9.61
C ALA A 35 57.72 0.79 -8.09
N ALA A 36 58.80 1.30 -7.50
CA ALA A 36 58.87 1.59 -6.06
C ALA A 36 57.96 2.76 -5.63
N THR A 37 57.99 3.89 -6.35
CA THR A 37 57.15 5.06 -6.03
C THR A 37 55.66 4.73 -6.14
N ALA A 38 55.26 4.02 -7.19
CA ALA A 38 53.87 3.63 -7.36
C ALA A 38 53.42 2.55 -6.38
N ALA A 39 54.31 1.61 -6.00
CA ALA A 39 54.03 0.65 -4.96
C ALA A 39 53.81 1.33 -3.60
N LEU A 40 54.61 2.35 -3.27
CA LEU A 40 54.40 3.15 -2.06
C LEU A 40 53.06 3.90 -2.08
N ALA A 41 52.74 4.57 -3.20
CA ALA A 41 51.44 5.24 -3.35
C ALA A 41 50.28 4.25 -3.19
N ALA A 42 50.36 3.08 -3.83
CA ALA A 42 49.38 2.01 -3.70
C ALA A 42 49.23 1.52 -2.26
N ALA A 43 50.33 1.27 -1.55
CA ALA A 43 50.32 0.83 -0.15
C ALA A 43 49.69 1.89 0.77
N LEU A 44 50.01 3.17 0.58
CA LEU A 44 49.42 4.27 1.34
C LEU A 44 47.93 4.47 1.06
N ARG A 45 47.46 4.26 -0.19
CA ARG A 45 46.02 4.26 -0.51
C ARG A 45 45.30 3.14 0.24
N ALA A 46 45.92 1.97 0.36
CA ALA A 46 45.36 0.86 1.12
C ALA A 46 45.23 1.19 2.62
N GLU A 47 46.19 1.92 3.20
CA GLU A 47 46.09 2.44 4.58
C GLU A 47 44.92 3.44 4.75
N VAL A 48 44.72 4.33 3.77
CA VAL A 48 43.56 5.25 3.77
C VAL A 48 42.25 4.46 3.78
N VAL A 49 42.13 3.42 2.94
CA VAL A 49 40.94 2.56 2.92
C VAL A 49 40.78 1.83 4.25
N ARG A 50 41.86 1.27 4.83
CA ARG A 50 41.82 0.60 6.14
C ARG A 50 41.31 1.51 7.25
N ALA A 51 41.73 2.77 7.28
CA ALA A 51 41.30 3.72 8.32
C ALA A 51 39.85 4.19 8.16
N LEU A 52 39.30 4.14 6.94
CA LEU A 52 37.91 4.52 6.67
C LEU A 52 36.94 3.32 6.70
N ALA A 53 37.43 2.11 6.44
CA ALA A 53 36.67 0.89 6.56
C ALA A 53 36.37 0.57 8.05
N PRO A 54 35.18 0.04 8.39
CA PRO A 54 34.88 -0.45 9.73
C PRO A 54 35.83 -1.60 10.13
N SER A 55 36.16 -1.69 11.42
CA SER A 55 36.93 -2.81 11.98
C SER A 55 36.27 -4.17 11.73
N ASP A 56 37.07 -5.25 11.73
CA ASP A 56 36.84 -6.65 11.31
C ASP A 56 35.57 -7.42 11.77
N SER A 57 34.52 -6.76 12.29
CA SER A 57 33.34 -7.41 12.87
C SER A 57 32.06 -7.30 12.04
N VAL A 58 32.13 -6.92 10.76
CA VAL A 58 30.97 -6.98 9.85
C VAL A 58 31.29 -7.99 8.76
N GLU A 59 30.95 -9.26 8.98
CA GLU A 59 30.90 -10.21 7.87
C GLU A 59 29.86 -9.74 6.86
N PRO A 60 30.21 -9.58 5.57
CA PRO A 60 29.23 -9.27 4.55
C PRO A 60 28.28 -10.46 4.40
N SER A 61 27.02 -10.31 4.83
CA SER A 61 25.96 -11.30 4.60
C SER A 61 25.56 -11.41 3.13
N VAL A 62 25.99 -10.44 2.30
CA VAL A 62 25.78 -10.43 0.85
C VAL A 62 27.12 -10.17 0.16
N PRO A 63 27.60 -11.07 -0.72
CA PRO A 63 28.82 -10.83 -1.47
C PRO A 63 28.61 -9.67 -2.45
N HIS A 64 29.29 -8.54 -2.22
CA HIS A 64 29.45 -7.54 -3.25
C HIS A 64 30.27 -8.17 -4.39
N ARG A 65 29.71 -8.24 -5.61
CA ARG A 65 30.38 -8.91 -6.75
C ARG A 65 31.55 -8.11 -7.34
N GLY A 66 31.57 -6.78 -7.16
CA GLY A 66 32.64 -5.91 -7.67
C GLY A 66 33.70 -5.51 -6.64
N ARG A 67 34.84 -5.05 -7.14
CA ARG A 67 36.03 -4.61 -6.39
C ARG A 67 35.96 -3.10 -6.13
N LEU A 68 36.69 -2.63 -5.13
CA LEU A 68 36.99 -1.22 -4.93
C LEU A 68 38.33 -0.86 -5.59
N LEU A 69 38.26 -0.04 -6.62
CA LEU A 69 39.41 0.49 -7.35
C LEU A 69 39.75 1.87 -6.79
N VAL A 70 40.98 2.09 -6.31
CA VAL A 70 41.36 3.35 -5.63
C VAL A 70 42.51 4.04 -6.35
N GLY A 71 42.24 5.20 -6.92
CA GLY A 71 43.26 6.10 -7.46
C GLY A 71 43.20 6.38 -8.96
N PRO A 72 44.03 7.33 -9.43
CA PRO A 72 43.91 7.98 -10.74
C PRO A 72 44.22 7.03 -11.91
N ARG A 73 44.94 5.94 -11.68
CA ARG A 73 45.34 4.96 -12.72
C ARG A 73 44.52 3.67 -12.71
N THR A 74 43.48 3.58 -11.88
CA THR A 74 42.71 2.35 -11.71
C THR A 74 41.57 2.22 -12.71
N LEU A 75 41.01 3.33 -13.21
CA LEU A 75 39.85 3.33 -14.10
C LEU A 75 40.00 2.43 -15.35
N PRO A 76 41.17 2.34 -16.02
CA PRO A 76 41.36 1.42 -17.16
C PRO A 76 41.30 -0.07 -16.82
N LEU A 77 41.32 -0.43 -15.52
CA LEU A 77 41.23 -1.79 -15.01
C LEU A 77 39.81 -2.17 -14.55
N ALA A 78 38.86 -1.22 -14.60
CA ALA A 78 37.51 -1.40 -14.10
C ALA A 78 36.70 -2.36 -14.98
N GLU A 79 35.90 -3.20 -14.32
CA GLU A 79 34.91 -4.08 -14.94
C GLU A 79 33.50 -3.70 -14.46
N PRO A 80 32.43 -4.02 -15.22
CA PRO A 80 31.06 -3.76 -14.77
C PRO A 80 30.79 -4.34 -13.38
N GLY A 81 30.24 -3.52 -12.48
CA GLY A 81 30.01 -3.86 -11.06
C GLY A 81 31.11 -3.38 -10.10
N ASP A 82 32.28 -2.98 -10.59
CA ASP A 82 33.32 -2.36 -9.78
C ASP A 82 32.91 -0.95 -9.30
N ILE A 83 33.48 -0.53 -8.17
CA ILE A 83 33.39 0.84 -7.66
C ILE A 83 34.76 1.50 -7.80
N VAL A 84 34.83 2.69 -8.39
CA VAL A 84 36.09 3.43 -8.58
C VAL A 84 36.10 4.65 -7.67
N TRP A 85 37.08 4.74 -6.77
CA TRP A 85 37.34 5.87 -5.88
C TRP A 85 38.54 6.71 -6.33
N GLY A 86 38.32 7.97 -6.74
CA GLY A 86 39.38 8.87 -7.20
C GLY A 86 39.96 8.48 -8.57
N GLY A 87 39.13 7.90 -9.43
CA GLY A 87 39.52 7.44 -10.77
C GLY A 87 39.89 8.59 -11.70
N GLY A 88 40.93 8.37 -12.51
CA GLY A 88 41.43 9.33 -13.48
C GLY A 88 41.50 8.75 -14.89
N LEU A 89 41.53 9.64 -15.87
CA LEU A 89 41.67 9.29 -17.28
C LEU A 89 43.13 8.89 -17.55
N GLY A 90 43.43 7.59 -17.58
CA GLY A 90 44.77 7.08 -17.91
C GLY A 90 45.26 7.42 -19.33
N GLU A 91 46.43 6.91 -19.72
CA GLU A 91 47.09 7.17 -21.02
C GLU A 91 46.30 6.72 -22.27
N ALA A 92 45.26 5.88 -22.12
CA ALA A 92 44.52 5.29 -23.24
C ALA A 92 43.06 5.74 -23.24
N LEU A 93 42.82 7.01 -23.58
CA LEU A 93 41.49 7.63 -23.55
C LEU A 93 40.56 7.17 -24.69
N GLU A 94 41.08 6.96 -25.91
CA GLU A 94 40.19 6.86 -27.08
C GLU A 94 39.59 5.47 -27.34
N ARG A 95 40.17 4.38 -26.83
CA ARG A 95 39.77 3.01 -27.22
C ARG A 95 38.93 2.23 -26.20
N ARG A 96 38.71 2.77 -24.99
CA ARG A 96 38.06 2.05 -23.86
C ARG A 96 36.82 2.72 -23.28
N LEU A 97 36.37 3.85 -23.82
CA LEU A 97 35.18 4.59 -23.35
C LEU A 97 33.89 3.73 -23.37
N VAL A 98 33.84 2.65 -24.16
CA VAL A 98 32.73 1.68 -24.20
C VAL A 98 32.69 0.77 -22.93
N ALA A 99 33.80 0.61 -22.21
CA ALA A 99 33.92 -0.30 -21.06
C ALA A 99 33.50 0.31 -19.71
N VAL A 100 33.13 1.60 -19.67
CA VAL A 100 32.79 2.32 -18.43
C VAL A 100 31.29 2.21 -18.07
N ALA A 101 30.49 1.63 -18.98
CA ALA A 101 29.08 1.37 -18.70
C ALA A 101 28.92 0.28 -17.62
N GLY A 102 28.29 0.64 -16.49
CA GLY A 102 28.04 -0.29 -15.38
C GLY A 102 29.07 -0.24 -14.24
N VAL A 103 29.99 0.73 -14.24
CA VAL A 103 30.92 1.01 -13.13
C VAL A 103 30.34 2.12 -12.24
N GLU A 104 30.43 1.97 -10.92
CA GLU A 104 30.04 3.03 -9.98
C GLU A 104 31.22 3.98 -9.73
N HIS A 105 31.04 5.27 -10.01
CA HIS A 105 32.09 6.28 -9.83
C HIS A 105 31.92 7.03 -8.50
N ARG A 106 32.98 7.08 -7.70
CA ARG A 106 33.08 7.76 -6.41
C ARG A 106 34.32 8.65 -6.44
N GLY A 107 34.18 9.96 -6.37
CA GLY A 107 35.30 10.88 -6.61
C GLY A 107 35.95 10.78 -8.02
N ALA A 108 36.52 11.88 -8.50
CA ALA A 108 37.41 11.88 -9.67
C ALA A 108 38.83 12.30 -9.27
N ALA A 109 39.85 11.88 -10.02
CA ALA A 109 41.22 12.32 -9.77
C ALA A 109 41.37 13.86 -9.83
N GLY A 110 40.58 14.51 -10.68
CA GLY A 110 40.49 15.96 -10.80
C GLY A 110 39.36 16.42 -11.71
N PRO A 111 39.18 17.75 -11.89
CA PRO A 111 38.08 18.33 -12.68
C PRO A 111 38.08 17.96 -14.17
N LEU A 112 39.25 17.71 -14.77
CA LEU A 112 39.35 17.26 -16.16
C LEU A 112 38.90 15.80 -16.27
N SER A 113 39.33 14.95 -15.33
CA SER A 113 38.84 13.56 -15.26
C SER A 113 37.34 13.50 -15.01
N ALA A 114 36.84 14.35 -14.11
CA ALA A 114 35.41 14.45 -13.83
C ALA A 114 34.62 14.76 -15.11
N ARG A 115 35.01 15.80 -15.85
CA ARG A 115 34.32 16.18 -17.09
C ARG A 115 34.31 15.07 -18.13
N ALA A 116 35.44 14.40 -18.38
CA ALA A 116 35.42 13.37 -19.41
C ALA A 116 34.71 12.08 -18.97
N ILE A 117 34.69 11.74 -17.66
CA ILE A 117 33.84 10.65 -17.15
C ILE A 117 32.36 10.99 -17.39
N GLU A 118 31.95 12.23 -17.12
CA GLU A 118 30.60 12.71 -17.37
C GLU A 118 30.23 12.69 -18.85
N GLU A 119 31.09 13.22 -19.72
CA GLU A 119 30.90 13.20 -21.18
C GLU A 119 30.80 11.76 -21.73
N ALA A 120 31.56 10.83 -21.16
CA ALA A 120 31.59 9.43 -21.59
C ALA A 120 30.37 8.62 -21.13
N THR A 121 29.90 8.86 -19.91
CA THR A 121 28.88 8.02 -19.26
C THR A 121 27.49 8.64 -19.25
N GLY A 122 27.37 9.94 -19.49
CA GLY A 122 26.14 10.70 -19.26
C GLY A 122 25.73 10.78 -17.77
N VAL A 123 26.61 10.35 -16.86
CA VAL A 123 26.45 10.44 -15.42
C VAL A 123 27.38 11.54 -14.92
N PRO A 124 26.86 12.65 -14.39
CA PRO A 124 27.73 13.72 -13.96
C PRO A 124 28.68 13.25 -12.87
N ALA A 125 29.93 13.65 -12.99
CA ALA A 125 31.00 13.07 -12.22
C ALA A 125 30.89 13.42 -10.72
N PRO A 126 31.53 12.62 -9.85
CA PRO A 126 31.25 12.66 -8.42
C PRO A 126 31.60 14.00 -7.76
N VAL A 127 30.97 14.26 -6.62
CA VAL A 127 30.95 15.55 -5.89
C VAL A 127 32.31 16.04 -5.37
N ALA A 128 33.32 15.18 -5.30
CA ALA A 128 34.66 15.53 -4.83
C ALA A 128 35.76 15.17 -5.84
N THR A 129 36.77 16.02 -5.95
CA THR A 129 37.96 15.80 -6.81
C THR A 129 39.23 15.66 -5.98
N GLY A 130 40.13 14.79 -6.41
CA GLY A 130 41.45 14.61 -5.82
C GLY A 130 41.81 13.15 -5.59
N ASP A 131 43.10 12.92 -5.35
CA ASP A 131 43.63 11.63 -5.01
C ASP A 131 43.25 11.23 -3.56
N PRO A 132 42.70 10.03 -3.30
CA PRO A 132 42.40 9.56 -1.94
C PRO A 132 43.57 9.62 -0.94
N LEU A 133 44.82 9.59 -1.41
CA LEU A 133 46.02 9.79 -0.59
C LEU A 133 46.01 11.12 0.17
N LEU A 134 45.33 12.14 -0.36
CA LEU A 134 45.24 13.46 0.26
C LEU A 134 44.50 13.45 1.61
N LEU A 135 43.88 12.33 1.99
CA LEU A 135 43.29 12.13 3.33
C LEU A 135 44.32 11.69 4.38
N LEU A 136 45.56 11.34 4.01
CA LEU A 136 46.58 10.90 4.97
C LEU A 136 46.81 11.88 6.14
N PRO A 137 46.94 13.22 5.94
CA PRO A 137 47.14 14.15 7.05
C PRO A 137 45.99 14.18 8.06
N THR A 138 44.76 13.93 7.61
CA THR A 138 43.57 13.98 8.47
C THR A 138 43.33 12.66 9.17
N LEU A 139 43.65 11.54 8.52
CA LEU A 139 43.51 10.20 9.09
C LEU A 139 44.67 9.82 10.02
N PHE A 140 45.89 10.29 9.72
CA PHE A 140 47.12 9.91 10.43
C PHE A 140 47.99 11.14 10.76
N PRO A 141 47.47 12.12 11.51
CA PRO A 141 48.18 13.39 11.75
C PRO A 141 49.55 13.22 12.42
N GLU A 142 49.68 12.25 13.34
CA GLU A 142 50.94 11.97 14.07
C GLU A 142 52.01 11.36 13.15
N SER A 143 51.58 10.50 12.22
CA SER A 143 52.45 9.79 11.28
C SER A 143 52.90 10.67 10.10
N VAL A 144 52.18 11.75 9.79
CA VAL A 144 52.37 12.54 8.56
C VAL A 144 52.89 13.97 8.81
N GLY A 145 52.73 14.55 10.00
CA GLY A 145 53.08 15.95 10.28
C GLY A 145 54.55 16.34 9.99
N ALA A 146 54.84 17.62 9.74
CA ALA A 146 56.20 18.08 9.42
C ALA A 146 57.21 17.77 10.56
N HIS A 147 58.41 17.28 10.20
CA HIS A 147 59.48 17.00 11.16
C HIS A 147 60.40 18.21 11.33
N ALA A 148 60.74 18.56 12.57
CA ALA A 148 61.70 19.63 12.83
C ALA A 148 63.12 19.20 12.39
N GLY A 149 63.81 20.05 11.60
CA GLY A 149 65.16 19.75 11.13
C GLY A 149 65.25 19.00 9.79
N ALA A 150 64.21 19.05 8.96
CA ALA A 150 64.22 18.45 7.62
C ALA A 150 65.35 19.04 6.73
N THR A 151 66.08 18.17 6.01
CA THR A 151 67.22 18.57 5.18
C THR A 151 67.22 17.90 3.81
N GLY A 152 67.75 18.60 2.80
CA GLY A 152 67.91 18.08 1.44
C GLY A 152 66.60 17.81 0.71
N ALA A 153 66.71 17.36 -0.54
CA ALA A 153 65.58 16.91 -1.34
C ALA A 153 65.64 15.39 -1.52
N ALA A 154 64.48 14.73 -1.56
CA ALA A 154 64.39 13.34 -2.01
C ALA A 154 63.80 13.29 -3.42
N VAL A 155 64.39 12.44 -4.26
CA VAL A 155 63.95 12.24 -5.64
C VAL A 155 63.00 11.03 -5.69
N LEU A 156 61.72 11.31 -5.92
CA LEU A 156 60.67 10.34 -6.23
C LEU A 156 60.42 10.38 -7.76
N ALA A 157 61.39 9.91 -8.53
CA ALA A 157 61.39 10.03 -9.99
C ALA A 157 61.41 8.67 -10.71
N ASP A 158 60.84 8.66 -11.91
CA ASP A 158 60.93 7.65 -12.98
C ASP A 158 62.25 7.76 -13.76
N LEU A 159 63.31 8.24 -13.11
CA LEU A 159 64.63 8.36 -13.72
C LEU A 159 65.57 7.44 -12.97
N ASP A 160 66.37 6.65 -13.70
CA ASP A 160 67.54 5.96 -13.16
C ASP A 160 68.64 7.00 -12.83
N ASP A 161 68.31 7.92 -11.92
CA ASP A 161 69.19 8.95 -11.41
C ASP A 161 69.91 8.40 -10.16
N PRO A 162 71.24 8.53 -10.04
CA PRO A 162 71.97 8.09 -8.85
C PRO A 162 71.52 8.78 -7.55
N GLN A 163 70.79 9.90 -7.64
CA GLN A 163 70.19 10.61 -6.50
C GLN A 163 68.80 10.06 -6.11
N HIS A 164 68.31 9.03 -6.80
CA HIS A 164 67.03 8.37 -6.48
C HIS A 164 67.06 7.80 -5.06
N LEU A 165 66.03 8.11 -4.27
CA LEU A 165 65.91 7.58 -2.92
C LEU A 165 65.46 6.12 -2.98
N ALA A 166 66.27 5.20 -2.47
CA ALA A 166 65.84 3.81 -2.26
C ALA A 166 64.78 3.75 -1.16
N LEU A 167 63.51 3.67 -1.55
CA LEU A 167 62.38 3.59 -0.64
C LEU A 167 62.26 2.19 -0.02
N GLU A 168 61.91 2.13 1.26
CA GLU A 168 61.49 0.88 1.89
C GLU A 168 60.11 0.43 1.37
N LEU A 169 59.89 -0.89 1.39
CA LEU A 169 58.60 -1.48 0.99
C LEU A 169 57.51 -1.27 2.04
N ASP A 170 57.88 -1.05 3.30
CA ASP A 170 56.93 -0.68 4.35
C ASP A 170 56.49 0.79 4.17
N PRO A 171 55.18 1.06 4.03
CA PRO A 171 54.71 2.40 3.70
C PRO A 171 55.03 3.43 4.79
N TRP A 172 54.97 3.04 6.06
CA TRP A 172 55.16 3.98 7.16
C TRP A 172 56.64 4.31 7.39
N ARG A 173 57.55 3.35 7.24
CA ARG A 173 58.99 3.62 7.22
C ARG A 173 59.40 4.49 6.04
N ALA A 174 58.81 4.28 4.86
CA ALA A 174 59.03 5.17 3.73
C ALA A 174 58.53 6.59 4.01
N VAL A 175 57.39 6.76 4.69
CA VAL A 175 56.89 8.07 5.14
C VAL A 175 57.87 8.72 6.12
N GLU A 176 58.42 7.99 7.09
CA GLU A 176 59.45 8.51 8.01
C GLU A 176 60.70 9.01 7.26
N GLN A 177 61.17 8.24 6.27
CA GLN A 177 62.30 8.62 5.43
C GLN A 177 62.05 9.91 4.64
N LEU A 178 60.82 10.10 4.14
CA LEU A 178 60.44 11.26 3.36
C LEU A 178 60.19 12.50 4.23
N ARG A 179 59.62 12.35 5.43
CA ARG A 179 59.40 13.45 6.38
C ARG A 179 60.68 14.12 6.86
N GLY A 180 61.81 13.41 6.82
CA GLY A 180 63.14 13.98 7.10
C GLY A 180 63.67 14.92 6.01
N ARG A 181 62.95 15.10 4.89
CA ARG A 181 63.39 15.85 3.72
C ARG A 181 62.73 17.23 3.65
N ALA A 182 63.50 18.24 3.24
CA ALA A 182 63.00 19.60 3.11
C ALA A 182 62.09 19.79 1.88
N SER A 183 62.21 18.91 0.88
CA SER A 183 61.41 18.94 -0.34
C SER A 183 61.47 17.62 -1.10
N ILE A 184 60.54 17.43 -2.03
CA ILE A 184 60.49 16.30 -2.96
C ILE A 184 60.75 16.77 -4.39
N VAL A 185 61.47 15.98 -5.17
CA VAL A 185 61.54 16.10 -6.64
C VAL A 185 60.74 14.94 -7.22
N ALA A 186 59.62 15.21 -7.89
CA ALA A 186 58.74 14.21 -8.47
C ALA A 186 58.74 14.28 -10.00
N SER A 187 58.70 13.14 -10.68
CA SER A 187 58.54 13.10 -12.15
C SER A 187 57.23 12.45 -12.61
N CYS A 188 56.43 11.95 -11.67
CA CYS A 188 55.15 11.28 -11.94
C CYS A 188 54.03 11.81 -11.02
N ALA A 189 52.78 11.55 -11.40
CA ALA A 189 51.61 11.98 -10.63
C ALA A 189 51.55 11.36 -9.22
N ASP A 190 51.95 10.10 -9.04
CA ASP A 190 51.96 9.44 -7.73
C ASP A 190 52.99 10.07 -6.78
N GLY A 191 54.18 10.44 -7.28
CA GLY A 191 55.19 11.16 -6.50
C GLY A 191 54.72 12.56 -6.06
N LEU A 192 53.98 13.26 -6.94
CA LEU A 192 53.33 14.53 -6.59
C LEU A 192 52.25 14.33 -5.52
N ALA A 193 51.37 13.33 -5.68
CA ALA A 193 50.32 13.02 -4.72
C ALA A 193 50.89 12.65 -3.34
N ILE A 194 52.00 11.88 -3.28
CA ILE A 194 52.71 11.58 -2.03
C ILE A 194 53.25 12.87 -1.39
N ALA A 195 53.95 13.72 -2.14
CA ALA A 195 54.50 14.97 -1.60
C ALA A 195 53.39 15.85 -1.00
N ASP A 196 52.27 15.97 -1.72
CA ASP A 196 51.10 16.73 -1.28
C ASP A 196 50.45 16.14 -0.04
N ALA A 197 50.26 14.82 -0.01
CA ALA A 197 49.72 14.10 1.13
C ALA A 197 50.62 14.18 2.36
N LEU A 198 51.94 14.37 2.20
CA LEU A 198 52.88 14.58 3.30
C LEU A 198 53.07 16.05 3.68
N GLY A 199 52.43 16.98 2.97
CA GLY A 199 52.61 18.41 3.19
C GLY A 199 54.03 18.90 2.90
N LEU A 200 54.75 18.26 1.97
CA LEU A 200 56.13 18.60 1.60
C LEU A 200 56.17 19.49 0.34
N PRO A 201 57.03 20.52 0.29
CA PRO A 201 57.26 21.28 -0.93
C PRO A 201 57.78 20.38 -2.06
N VAL A 202 57.30 20.58 -3.29
CA VAL A 202 57.57 19.67 -4.42
C VAL A 202 58.09 20.39 -5.66
N ARG A 203 58.99 19.74 -6.39
CA ARG A 203 59.54 20.18 -7.68
C ARG A 203 59.27 19.13 -8.73
N LEU A 204 58.89 19.54 -9.95
CA LEU A 204 58.58 18.59 -11.01
C LEU A 204 59.69 18.50 -12.05
N VAL A 205 60.03 17.28 -12.45
CA VAL A 205 61.00 16.98 -13.53
C VAL A 205 60.27 16.25 -14.66
N ARG A 206 60.67 16.52 -15.90
CA ARG A 206 60.09 15.90 -17.09
C ARG A 206 60.37 14.39 -17.08
N ASP A 207 59.30 13.62 -17.22
CA ASP A 207 59.32 12.19 -17.52
C ASP A 207 58.69 11.96 -18.91
N ALA A 208 59.27 11.04 -19.69
CA ALA A 208 58.75 10.66 -21.00
C ALA A 208 57.45 9.83 -20.90
N GLY A 209 57.19 9.21 -19.74
CA GLY A 209 56.07 8.29 -19.53
C GLY A 209 54.94 8.82 -18.63
N THR A 210 54.92 10.11 -18.27
CA THR A 210 53.82 10.71 -17.49
C THR A 210 53.06 11.71 -18.35
N LEU A 211 51.77 11.46 -18.58
CA LEU A 211 50.91 12.35 -19.36
C LEU A 211 50.78 13.70 -18.63
N ARG A 212 51.15 14.81 -19.27
CA ARG A 212 51.03 16.17 -18.70
C ARG A 212 49.63 16.46 -18.14
N ALA A 213 48.59 15.87 -18.73
CA ALA A 213 47.22 16.03 -18.27
C ALA A 213 46.97 15.48 -16.85
N HIS A 214 47.67 14.43 -16.40
CA HIS A 214 47.52 13.94 -15.01
C HIS A 214 48.00 14.96 -13.98
N LEU A 215 49.12 15.61 -14.28
CA LEU A 215 49.68 16.65 -13.41
C LEU A 215 48.78 17.89 -13.38
N ASP A 216 48.26 18.28 -14.55
CA ASP A 216 47.35 19.42 -14.64
C ASP A 216 46.00 19.13 -13.94
N ASP A 217 45.49 17.90 -14.02
CA ASP A 217 44.24 17.49 -13.38
C ASP A 217 44.38 17.47 -11.84
N HIS A 218 45.48 16.91 -11.32
CA HIS A 218 45.79 16.93 -9.89
C HIS A 218 45.99 18.36 -9.37
N ALA A 219 46.69 19.21 -10.13
CA ALA A 219 46.88 20.61 -9.77
C ALA A 219 45.56 21.37 -9.67
N LEU A 220 44.63 21.14 -10.61
CA LEU A 220 43.28 21.71 -10.55
C LEU A 220 42.48 21.18 -9.35
N ALA A 221 42.57 19.88 -9.04
CA ALA A 221 41.88 19.28 -7.90
C ALA A 221 42.34 19.87 -6.55
N THR A 222 43.61 20.24 -6.46
CA THR A 222 44.26 20.74 -5.24
C THR A 222 44.36 22.28 -5.19
N GLY A 223 43.85 22.98 -6.21
CA GLY A 223 43.94 24.43 -6.33
C GLY A 223 45.36 24.97 -6.50
N ARG A 224 46.31 24.12 -6.92
CA ARG A 224 47.70 24.49 -7.15
C ARG A 224 47.83 25.33 -8.44
N GLU A 225 48.81 26.24 -8.44
CA GLU A 225 49.26 26.87 -9.68
C GLU A 225 49.84 25.82 -10.64
N ARG A 226 49.69 26.05 -11.95
CA ARG A 226 50.21 25.14 -12.97
C ARG A 226 51.71 24.95 -12.78
N PRO A 227 52.19 23.72 -12.59
CA PRO A 227 53.56 23.50 -12.20
C PRO A 227 54.52 23.69 -13.38
N ARG A 228 55.62 24.42 -13.15
CA ARG A 228 56.79 24.40 -14.04
C ARG A 228 57.43 23.02 -13.94
N ILE A 229 57.70 22.41 -15.09
CA ILE A 229 58.41 21.14 -15.18
C ILE A 229 59.84 21.43 -15.63
N ALA A 230 60.82 21.08 -14.81
CA ALA A 230 62.23 21.15 -15.14
C ALA A 230 62.65 20.06 -16.13
N ALA A 231 63.67 20.31 -16.94
CA ALA A 231 64.19 19.34 -17.90
C ALA A 231 65.08 18.26 -17.26
N SER A 232 65.59 18.50 -16.04
CA SER A 232 66.44 17.57 -15.30
C SER A 232 66.28 17.72 -13.79
N VAL A 233 66.74 16.72 -13.02
CA VAL A 233 66.78 16.79 -11.55
C VAL A 233 67.63 17.97 -11.07
N ALA A 234 68.77 18.23 -11.71
CA ALA A 234 69.63 19.38 -11.37
C ALA A 234 68.89 20.72 -11.54
N GLU A 235 68.22 20.94 -12.68
CA GLU A 235 67.42 22.15 -12.90
C GLU A 235 66.26 22.25 -11.89
N ALA A 236 65.62 21.14 -11.54
CA ALA A 236 64.59 21.16 -10.51
C ALA A 236 65.18 21.63 -9.18
N LEU A 237 66.29 21.07 -8.71
CA LEU A 237 66.89 21.42 -7.42
C LEU A 237 67.30 22.91 -7.33
N GLU A 238 67.65 23.54 -8.44
CA GLU A 238 67.93 24.98 -8.52
C GLU A 238 66.68 25.87 -8.49
N GLY A 239 65.50 25.31 -8.81
CA GLY A 239 64.23 26.02 -8.83
C GLY A 239 63.56 26.14 -7.46
N GLU A 240 62.63 27.09 -7.37
CA GLU A 240 61.76 27.23 -6.20
C GLU A 240 60.73 26.07 -6.14
N PRO A 241 60.55 25.42 -4.99
CA PRO A 241 59.56 24.36 -4.84
C PRO A 241 58.15 24.92 -4.70
N LEU A 242 57.19 24.17 -5.21
CA LEU A 242 55.78 24.46 -5.02
C LEU A 242 55.38 24.15 -3.59
N ALA A 243 54.78 25.12 -2.90
CA ALA A 243 54.27 24.94 -1.56
C ALA A 243 53.16 23.86 -1.52
N PRO A 244 52.96 23.15 -0.40
CA PRO A 244 51.86 22.20 -0.22
C PRO A 244 50.48 22.81 -0.56
N PRO A 245 49.50 22.03 -1.06
CA PRO A 245 48.20 22.56 -1.43
C PRO A 245 47.28 22.72 -0.22
N ARG A 246 46.12 23.36 -0.43
CA ARG A 246 44.98 23.25 0.50
C ARG A 246 44.06 22.14 0.01
N ILE A 247 43.76 21.19 0.88
CA ILE A 247 42.98 20.00 0.57
C ILE A 247 41.57 20.16 1.14
N ASP A 248 40.53 19.92 0.35
CA ASP A 248 39.16 19.76 0.83
C ASP A 248 38.95 18.32 1.32
N ALA A 249 39.54 18.03 2.49
CA ALA A 249 39.49 16.70 3.07
C ALA A 249 38.07 16.23 3.44
N PRO A 250 37.16 17.09 3.95
CA PRO A 250 35.77 16.70 4.21
C PRO A 250 35.05 16.18 2.96
N ALA A 251 35.07 16.92 1.85
CA ALA A 251 34.41 16.50 0.61
C ALA A 251 34.99 15.18 0.06
N LEU A 252 36.32 15.05 0.08
CA LEU A 252 36.99 13.83 -0.36
C LEU A 252 36.67 12.63 0.54
N ARG A 253 36.54 12.84 1.86
CA ARG A 253 36.13 11.80 2.82
C ARG A 253 34.68 11.39 2.61
N GLU A 254 33.76 12.32 2.39
CA GLU A 254 32.34 12.02 2.12
C GLU A 254 32.13 11.22 0.83
N SER A 255 33.05 11.36 -0.13
CA SER A 255 33.02 10.58 -1.38
C SER A 255 33.41 9.10 -1.21
N PHE A 256 33.95 8.72 -0.05
CA PHE A 256 34.33 7.34 0.24
C PHE A 256 33.08 6.42 0.20
N PRO A 257 33.13 5.26 -0.50
CA PRO A 257 32.00 4.35 -0.61
C PRO A 257 31.74 3.54 0.68
N ALA A 258 31.45 4.21 1.80
CA ALA A 258 31.25 3.58 3.11
C ALA A 258 30.17 2.49 3.10
N GLY A 259 29.16 2.60 2.21
CA GLY A 259 28.11 1.61 2.00
C GLY A 259 28.58 0.28 1.41
N LEU A 260 29.87 0.10 1.13
CA LEU A 260 30.49 -1.20 0.86
C LEU A 260 30.63 -2.05 2.13
N TRP A 261 30.84 -1.43 3.29
CA TRP A 261 31.12 -2.13 4.54
C TRP A 261 30.01 -2.06 5.58
N ARG A 262 28.98 -1.25 5.35
CA ARG A 262 27.81 -1.19 6.22
C ARG A 262 26.63 -1.82 5.50
N ARG A 263 26.06 -2.86 6.08
CA ARG A 263 24.75 -3.35 5.67
C ARG A 263 23.73 -2.27 6.04
N PRO A 264 22.97 -1.73 5.07
CA PRO A 264 21.88 -0.80 5.39
C PRO A 264 20.89 -1.49 6.32
N MET A 265 20.27 -0.74 7.24
CA MET A 265 19.12 -1.24 7.97
C MET A 265 17.93 -1.38 7.03
N VAL A 266 17.70 -0.38 6.17
CA VAL A 266 16.56 -0.33 5.25
C VAL A 266 17.02 -0.04 3.83
N SER A 267 16.57 -0.88 2.89
CA SER A 267 16.59 -0.58 1.46
C SER A 267 15.23 -0.09 1.01
N VAL A 268 15.16 1.17 0.57
CA VAL A 268 13.95 1.75 0.00
C VAL A 268 13.99 1.62 -1.52
N VAL A 269 13.08 0.85 -2.08
CA VAL A 269 12.92 0.71 -3.52
C VAL A 269 11.94 1.77 -4.04
N VAL A 270 12.39 2.59 -4.99
CA VAL A 270 11.63 3.71 -5.56
C VAL A 270 11.43 3.50 -7.06
N PRO A 271 10.29 2.93 -7.49
CA PRO A 271 9.97 2.87 -8.91
C PRO A 271 9.61 4.26 -9.44
N THR A 272 10.13 4.64 -10.61
CA THR A 272 9.85 5.94 -11.23
C THR A 272 9.41 5.80 -12.68
N ALA A 273 8.42 6.61 -13.09
CA ALA A 273 7.97 6.74 -14.47
C ALA A 273 7.32 8.11 -14.67
N ASN A 274 8.04 9.02 -15.35
CA ASN A 274 7.62 10.40 -15.62
C ASN A 274 7.10 11.14 -14.37
N VAL A 275 7.99 11.28 -13.37
CA VAL A 275 7.73 11.93 -12.08
C VAL A 275 8.70 13.07 -11.80
N ALA A 276 9.25 13.71 -12.83
CA ALA A 276 10.27 14.76 -12.68
C ALA A 276 9.79 15.93 -11.80
N THR A 277 8.48 16.18 -11.77
CA THR A 277 7.88 17.22 -10.91
C THR A 277 8.02 16.92 -9.42
N TRP A 278 8.02 15.65 -9.01
CA TRP A 278 7.87 15.25 -7.60
C TRP A 278 9.08 14.52 -7.03
N ILE A 279 9.95 13.95 -7.89
CA ILE A 279 11.03 13.07 -7.45
C ILE A 279 12.02 13.72 -6.46
N ASP A 280 12.21 15.05 -6.52
CA ASP A 280 13.07 15.74 -5.55
C ASP A 280 12.45 15.76 -4.15
N GLU A 281 11.14 16.00 -4.04
CA GLU A 281 10.44 16.00 -2.75
C GLU A 281 10.40 14.58 -2.17
N CYS A 282 10.14 13.57 -3.02
CA CYS A 282 10.17 12.17 -2.64
C CYS A 282 11.54 11.79 -2.06
N LEU A 283 12.62 11.98 -2.83
CA LEU A 283 13.98 11.64 -2.39
C LEU A 283 14.40 12.45 -1.17
N HIS A 284 14.05 13.74 -1.08
CA HIS A 284 14.32 14.55 0.12
C HIS A 284 13.63 13.98 1.37
N SER A 285 12.38 13.53 1.25
CA SER A 285 11.64 12.94 2.38
C SER A 285 12.25 11.61 2.87
N LEU A 286 12.88 10.85 1.97
CA LEU A 286 13.60 9.62 2.30
C LEU A 286 14.96 9.91 2.95
N LEU A 287 15.71 10.87 2.41
CA LEU A 287 17.06 11.20 2.88
C LEU A 287 17.09 11.95 4.21
N THR A 288 15.95 12.51 4.63
CA THR A 288 15.75 13.18 5.93
C THR A 288 15.21 12.25 7.02
N GLN A 289 15.04 10.96 6.73
CA GLN A 289 14.68 9.98 7.75
C GLN A 289 15.79 9.85 8.80
N GLU A 290 15.39 9.61 10.05
CA GLU A 290 16.29 9.45 11.20
C GLU A 290 16.94 8.05 11.23
N LEU A 291 17.52 7.64 10.09
CA LEU A 291 18.23 6.38 9.86
C LEU A 291 19.52 6.67 9.08
N ASP A 292 20.66 6.56 9.76
CA ASP A 292 21.99 6.83 9.17
C ASP A 292 22.41 5.74 8.16
N ASP A 293 21.80 4.56 8.23
CA ASP A 293 22.07 3.36 7.44
C ASP A 293 20.91 3.01 6.50
N LEU A 294 20.37 4.02 5.82
CA LEU A 294 19.35 3.88 4.79
C LEU A 294 19.99 3.86 3.39
N GLU A 295 19.55 2.95 2.51
CA GLU A 295 19.83 3.04 1.07
C GLU A 295 18.55 3.28 0.27
N VAL A 296 18.64 4.03 -0.82
CA VAL A 296 17.53 4.34 -1.73
C VAL A 296 17.89 3.86 -3.12
N ILE A 297 17.09 2.96 -3.68
CA ILE A 297 17.29 2.38 -5.01
C ILE A 297 16.19 2.89 -5.92
N VAL A 298 16.51 3.88 -6.72
CA VAL A 298 15.63 4.43 -7.75
C VAL A 298 15.73 3.55 -8.99
N VAL A 299 14.60 2.97 -9.42
CA VAL A 299 14.54 2.15 -10.64
C VAL A 299 13.56 2.80 -11.61
N ASP A 300 14.11 3.32 -12.70
CA ASP A 300 13.36 4.09 -13.68
C ASP A 300 12.85 3.24 -14.85
N ASP A 301 11.55 3.31 -15.05
CA ASP A 301 10.76 2.69 -16.11
C ASP A 301 10.68 3.62 -17.34
N ARG A 302 11.86 3.94 -17.90
CA ARG A 302 12.05 4.68 -19.16
C ARG A 302 11.36 6.05 -19.20
N SER A 303 11.58 6.87 -18.17
CA SER A 303 11.10 8.24 -18.14
C SER A 303 11.67 9.09 -19.29
N ALA A 304 10.88 10.05 -19.77
CA ALA A 304 11.23 10.97 -20.84
C ALA A 304 11.09 12.45 -20.44
N ASP A 305 10.82 12.73 -19.16
CA ASP A 305 10.46 14.06 -18.63
C ASP A 305 11.54 14.72 -17.76
N GLY A 306 12.75 14.15 -17.72
CA GLY A 306 13.84 14.62 -16.85
C GLY A 306 13.95 13.92 -15.50
N THR A 307 13.12 12.90 -15.22
CA THR A 307 13.11 12.19 -13.93
C THR A 307 14.49 11.62 -13.57
N VAL A 308 15.14 10.94 -14.51
CA VAL A 308 16.42 10.26 -14.29
C VAL A 308 17.53 11.27 -14.00
N GLU A 309 17.56 12.37 -14.74
CA GLU A 309 18.55 13.44 -14.61
C GLU A 309 18.50 14.07 -13.20
N ARG A 310 17.28 14.28 -12.69
CA ARG A 310 17.04 14.84 -11.35
C ARG A 310 17.42 13.85 -10.25
N ALA A 311 17.01 12.59 -10.36
CA ALA A 311 17.41 11.54 -9.43
C ALA A 311 18.94 11.36 -9.39
N ARG A 312 19.60 11.36 -10.56
CA ARG A 312 21.07 11.32 -10.67
C ARG A 312 21.72 12.55 -10.02
N ALA A 313 21.09 13.73 -10.09
CA ALA A 313 21.60 14.94 -9.44
C ALA A 313 21.67 14.81 -7.92
N ILE A 314 20.70 14.13 -7.32
CA ILE A 314 20.68 13.83 -5.89
C ILE A 314 21.70 12.72 -5.57
N ALA A 315 21.75 11.64 -6.35
CA ALA A 315 22.69 10.54 -6.15
C ALA A 315 24.17 10.94 -6.19
N ARG A 316 24.50 12.03 -6.87
CA ARG A 316 25.85 12.61 -6.81
C ARG A 316 26.17 13.16 -5.43
N ARG A 317 25.20 13.86 -4.82
CA ARG A 317 25.33 14.57 -3.55
C ARG A 317 25.13 13.69 -2.32
N ASP A 318 24.38 12.61 -2.47
CA ASP A 318 24.10 11.68 -1.37
C ASP A 318 24.36 10.25 -1.83
N SER A 319 25.37 9.63 -1.20
CA SER A 319 25.86 8.30 -1.58
C SER A 319 24.88 7.17 -1.29
N ARG A 320 23.83 7.44 -0.51
CA ARG A 320 22.75 6.50 -0.19
C ARG A 320 21.82 6.25 -1.38
N VAL A 321 21.78 7.13 -2.39
CA VAL A 321 20.90 6.99 -3.56
C VAL A 321 21.64 6.30 -4.72
N ARG A 322 21.03 5.25 -5.27
CA ARG A 322 21.47 4.54 -6.48
C ARG A 322 20.37 4.67 -7.53
N VAL A 323 20.74 4.99 -8.77
CA VAL A 323 19.78 5.20 -9.88
C VAL A 323 20.04 4.19 -10.98
N ILE A 324 19.05 3.35 -11.25
CA ILE A 324 19.06 2.34 -12.31
C ILE A 324 18.04 2.78 -13.37
N ALA A 325 18.49 3.09 -14.58
CA ALA A 325 17.62 3.63 -15.63
C ALA A 325 17.59 2.73 -16.86
N GLY A 326 16.40 2.53 -17.43
CA GLY A 326 16.21 1.84 -18.71
C GLY A 326 16.45 0.33 -18.68
N ALA A 327 16.61 -0.27 -17.49
CA ALA A 327 16.90 -1.69 -17.33
C ALA A 327 15.67 -2.60 -17.46
N VAL A 328 14.47 -2.08 -17.15
CA VAL A 328 13.21 -2.83 -17.10
C VAL A 328 12.05 -1.97 -17.60
N GLU A 329 10.90 -2.62 -17.86
CA GLU A 329 9.64 -1.97 -18.16
C GLU A 329 8.58 -2.40 -17.14
N GLY A 330 7.75 -1.46 -16.69
CA GLY A 330 6.67 -1.68 -15.75
C GLY A 330 7.08 -1.53 -14.28
N GLY A 331 6.17 -0.95 -13.48
CA GLY A 331 6.40 -0.71 -12.04
C GLY A 331 6.58 -1.99 -11.19
N GLY A 332 6.07 -3.14 -11.64
CA GLY A 332 6.32 -4.43 -10.97
C GLY A 332 7.77 -4.88 -11.17
N SER A 333 8.21 -4.92 -12.43
CA SER A 333 9.59 -5.23 -12.82
C SER A 333 10.61 -4.28 -12.17
N ALA A 334 10.30 -2.98 -12.10
CA ALA A 334 11.12 -1.98 -11.43
C ALA A 334 11.30 -2.30 -9.93
N ARG A 335 10.22 -2.68 -9.23
CA ARG A 335 10.29 -3.09 -7.83
C ARG A 335 11.09 -4.37 -7.65
N ASN A 336 10.88 -5.39 -8.48
CA ASN A 336 11.64 -6.65 -8.40
C ASN A 336 13.13 -6.44 -8.63
N LEU A 337 13.51 -5.62 -9.62
CA LEU A 337 14.92 -5.26 -9.84
C LEU A 337 15.50 -4.52 -8.63
N GLY A 338 14.73 -3.60 -8.04
CA GLY A 338 15.12 -2.92 -6.81
C GLY A 338 15.35 -3.88 -5.66
N VAL A 339 14.45 -4.85 -5.45
CA VAL A 339 14.58 -5.92 -4.44
C VAL A 339 15.82 -6.78 -4.68
N GLN A 340 16.12 -7.14 -5.92
CA GLN A 340 17.33 -7.91 -6.26
C GLN A 340 18.63 -7.16 -5.96
N LEU A 341 18.60 -5.82 -6.04
CA LEU A 341 19.74 -4.95 -5.80
C LEU A 341 19.84 -4.46 -4.35
N ALA A 342 18.82 -4.74 -3.54
CA ALA A 342 18.72 -4.34 -2.15
C ALA A 342 19.67 -5.14 -1.25
N ARG A 343 20.25 -4.46 -0.26
CA ARG A 343 21.22 -5.03 0.68
C ARG A 343 20.77 -4.93 2.14
N GLY A 344 19.63 -4.28 2.39
CA GLY A 344 19.12 -3.96 3.70
C GLY A 344 18.75 -5.19 4.54
N GLU A 345 18.67 -5.02 5.86
CA GLU A 345 17.96 -5.98 6.71
C GLU A 345 16.45 -5.95 6.44
N TYR A 346 15.94 -4.77 6.13
CA TYR A 346 14.55 -4.54 5.76
C TYR A 346 14.40 -3.97 4.36
N LEU A 347 13.26 -4.27 3.74
CA LEU A 347 12.80 -3.69 2.48
C LEU A 347 11.63 -2.74 2.75
N ALA A 348 11.65 -1.57 2.13
CA ALA A 348 10.54 -0.64 2.06
C ALA A 348 10.31 -0.21 0.60
N PHE A 349 9.11 0.26 0.30
CA PHE A 349 8.75 0.74 -1.04
C PHE A 349 8.22 2.16 -0.94
N ALA A 350 8.63 3.04 -1.85
CA ALA A 350 8.06 4.38 -1.95
C ALA A 350 7.92 4.78 -3.42
N ASP A 351 6.71 5.15 -3.84
CA ASP A 351 6.48 5.66 -5.20
C ASP A 351 7.14 7.04 -5.37
N GLY A 352 7.74 7.27 -6.55
CA GLY A 352 8.59 8.45 -6.82
C GLY A 352 7.88 9.81 -6.78
N ASP A 353 6.57 9.84 -6.60
CA ASP A 353 5.74 11.05 -6.47
C ASP A 353 5.15 11.27 -5.07
N ASP A 354 5.38 10.34 -4.15
CA ASP A 354 4.84 10.35 -2.81
C ASP A 354 5.88 10.82 -1.78
N LEU A 355 5.48 10.95 -0.52
CA LEU A 355 6.35 11.40 0.57
C LEU A 355 6.30 10.44 1.75
N VAL A 356 7.43 10.33 2.44
CA VAL A 356 7.54 9.59 3.70
C VAL A 356 7.69 10.58 4.86
N PRO A 357 6.78 10.60 5.86
CA PRO A 357 6.88 11.47 7.03
C PRO A 357 8.17 11.26 7.81
N ALA A 358 8.69 12.31 8.45
CA ALA A 358 9.84 12.20 9.35
C ALA A 358 9.57 11.17 10.46
N GLY A 359 10.58 10.35 10.77
CA GLY A 359 10.50 9.29 11.79
C GLY A 359 9.71 8.04 11.38
N ALA A 360 9.11 8.01 10.18
CA ALA A 360 8.29 6.88 9.73
C ALA A 360 9.06 5.56 9.69
N TYR A 361 10.22 5.53 9.04
CA TYR A 361 11.00 4.30 8.96
C TYR A 361 11.66 3.92 10.28
N ARG A 362 12.03 4.91 11.12
CA ARG A 362 12.49 4.65 12.49
C ARG A 362 11.41 3.91 13.29
N ALA A 363 10.16 4.40 13.26
CA ALA A 363 9.05 3.77 13.96
C ALA A 363 8.78 2.34 13.47
N LEU A 364 8.84 2.10 12.15
CA LEU A 364 8.67 0.76 11.58
C LEU A 364 9.82 -0.19 11.96
N VAL A 365 11.07 0.26 11.85
CA VAL A 365 12.26 -0.52 12.23
C VAL A 365 12.22 -0.86 13.71
N ASP A 366 11.99 0.14 14.58
CA ASP A 366 11.98 -0.09 16.02
C ASP A 366 10.87 -1.07 16.43
N ALA A 367 9.72 -1.08 15.75
CA ALA A 367 8.68 -2.08 15.97
C ALA A 367 9.15 -3.48 15.54
N GLY A 368 9.64 -3.62 14.31
CA GLY A 368 10.11 -4.91 13.76
C GLY A 368 11.29 -5.51 14.53
N GLU A 369 12.22 -4.68 15.01
CA GLU A 369 13.35 -5.12 15.84
C GLU A 369 12.91 -5.55 17.25
N ARG A 370 11.90 -4.89 17.83
CA ARG A 370 11.38 -5.27 19.16
C ARG A 370 10.64 -6.61 19.14
N SER A 371 9.87 -6.87 18.08
CA SER A 371 9.00 -8.05 17.99
C SER A 371 9.65 -9.22 17.27
N GLY A 372 10.60 -8.95 16.38
CA GLY A 372 11.10 -9.92 15.41
C GLY A 372 10.14 -10.16 14.24
N SER A 373 9.06 -9.37 14.10
CA SER A 373 8.02 -9.60 13.10
C SER A 373 8.56 -9.61 11.66
N ASP A 374 7.89 -10.41 10.81
CA ASP A 374 8.23 -10.55 9.39
C ASP A 374 7.89 -9.27 8.60
N LEU A 375 6.85 -8.58 9.06
CA LEU A 375 6.25 -7.42 8.41
C LEU A 375 5.74 -6.42 9.45
N VAL A 376 5.97 -5.14 9.20
CA VAL A 376 5.40 -4.03 9.95
C VAL A 376 4.61 -3.13 9.00
N LEU A 377 3.40 -2.73 9.38
CA LEU A 377 2.60 -1.78 8.62
C LEU A 377 2.13 -0.61 9.48
N GLY A 378 2.07 0.57 8.86
CA GLY A 378 1.58 1.79 9.50
C GLY A 378 0.45 2.46 8.72
N ARG A 379 -0.10 3.53 9.29
CA ARG A 379 -1.16 4.31 8.66
C ARG A 379 -0.62 5.14 7.53
N PHE A 380 -1.50 5.55 6.63
CA PHE A 380 -1.15 6.51 5.59
C PHE A 380 -2.21 7.58 5.42
N LEU A 381 -1.74 8.73 4.93
CA LEU A 381 -2.60 9.82 4.51
C LEU A 381 -2.59 9.93 2.99
N LYS A 382 -3.65 10.51 2.45
CA LYS A 382 -3.68 11.01 1.09
C LYS A 382 -3.69 12.54 1.13
N PHE A 383 -3.03 13.17 0.18
CA PHE A 383 -3.03 14.62 0.06
C PHE A 383 -3.09 15.10 -1.39
N SER A 384 -3.71 16.26 -1.58
CA SER A 384 -3.73 17.02 -2.83
C SER A 384 -3.25 18.43 -2.55
N ALA A 385 -3.26 19.30 -3.56
CA ALA A 385 -2.93 20.72 -3.37
C ALA A 385 -3.86 21.44 -2.38
N SER A 386 -5.08 20.93 -2.14
CA SER A 386 -6.11 21.61 -1.35
C SER A 386 -6.54 20.87 -0.09
N SER A 387 -6.14 19.61 0.09
CA SER A 387 -6.66 18.79 1.19
C SER A 387 -5.73 17.66 1.59
N THR A 388 -5.87 17.19 2.82
CA THR A 388 -5.24 15.97 3.32
C THR A 388 -6.29 15.17 4.09
N TRP A 389 -6.35 13.87 3.85
CA TRP A 389 -7.32 12.99 4.51
C TRP A 389 -6.69 11.63 4.83
N ASP A 390 -7.36 10.88 5.70
CA ASP A 390 -6.85 9.61 6.22
C ASP A 390 -7.78 8.45 5.83
N PRO A 391 -7.45 7.69 4.77
CA PRO A 391 -8.25 6.53 4.37
C PRO A 391 -8.22 5.39 5.39
N THR A 392 -7.13 5.28 6.17
CA THR A 392 -6.95 4.20 7.15
C THR A 392 -7.77 4.41 8.42
N ARG A 393 -8.31 5.61 8.64
CA ARG A 393 -9.06 5.98 9.86
C ARG A 393 -10.23 5.05 10.17
N SER A 394 -10.91 4.53 9.15
CA SER A 394 -12.07 3.64 9.32
C SER A 394 -11.71 2.15 9.34
N TRP A 395 -10.46 1.79 9.07
CA TRP A 395 -10.03 0.40 8.94
C TRP A 395 -9.77 -0.22 10.31
N GLY A 396 -10.28 -1.44 10.52
CA GLY A 396 -10.20 -2.15 11.80
C GLY A 396 -8.78 -2.30 12.34
N ALA A 397 -7.85 -2.70 11.47
CA ALA A 397 -6.46 -2.96 11.83
C ALA A 397 -5.75 -1.76 12.48
N PHE A 398 -6.09 -0.53 12.06
CA PHE A 398 -5.42 0.69 12.52
C PHE A 398 -6.10 1.38 13.71
N LYS A 399 -7.12 0.75 14.33
CA LYS A 399 -7.74 1.25 15.56
C LYS A 399 -6.81 1.10 16.76
N GLU A 400 -5.98 0.07 16.76
CA GLU A 400 -5.11 -0.31 17.86
C GLU A 400 -3.73 -0.68 17.34
N GLU A 401 -2.71 -0.45 18.17
CA GLU A 401 -1.39 -1.04 17.90
C GLU A 401 -1.47 -2.54 18.16
N ARG A 402 -0.79 -3.31 17.33
CA ARG A 402 -0.72 -4.76 17.43
C ARG A 402 0.73 -5.18 17.23
N THR A 403 1.15 -6.17 17.99
CA THR A 403 2.53 -6.69 17.95
C THR A 403 2.46 -8.20 17.80
N ALA A 404 3.23 -8.73 16.85
CA ALA A 404 3.37 -10.15 16.55
C ALA A 404 2.02 -10.88 16.39
N VAL A 405 1.09 -10.28 15.64
CA VAL A 405 -0.19 -10.93 15.29
C VAL A 405 -0.10 -11.60 13.92
N ASP A 406 -0.86 -12.66 13.67
CA ASP A 406 -1.01 -13.22 12.33
C ASP A 406 -2.29 -12.69 11.63
N LEU A 407 -2.40 -12.93 10.33
CA LEU A 407 -3.54 -12.48 9.51
C LEU A 407 -4.88 -13.10 9.94
N VAL A 408 -4.90 -14.36 10.38
CA VAL A 408 -6.13 -15.08 10.77
C VAL A 408 -6.66 -14.52 12.10
N SER A 409 -5.77 -14.24 13.05
CA SER A 409 -6.14 -13.59 14.30
C SER A 409 -6.63 -12.16 14.09
N GLN A 410 -6.16 -11.48 13.03
CA GLN A 410 -6.54 -10.10 12.67
C GLN A 410 -6.93 -9.94 11.20
N PRO A 411 -8.09 -10.46 10.76
CA PRO A 411 -8.49 -10.47 9.36
C PRO A 411 -8.53 -9.09 8.71
N SER A 412 -8.86 -8.05 9.48
CA SER A 412 -8.98 -6.68 8.97
C SER A 412 -7.67 -6.08 8.40
N ILE A 413 -6.52 -6.69 8.68
CA ILE A 413 -5.22 -6.32 8.08
C ILE A 413 -5.26 -6.47 6.55
N ILE A 414 -6.03 -7.43 6.03
CA ILE A 414 -6.15 -7.72 4.59
C ILE A 414 -6.61 -6.52 3.77
N ARG A 415 -7.25 -5.52 4.40
CA ARG A 415 -7.69 -4.28 3.73
C ARG A 415 -6.51 -3.40 3.29
N GLY A 416 -5.38 -3.47 3.98
CA GLY A 416 -4.21 -2.63 3.69
C GLY A 416 -3.31 -3.21 2.63
N ARG A 417 -3.70 -3.17 1.35
CA ARG A 417 -2.99 -3.89 0.27
C ARG A 417 -1.95 -3.09 -0.51
N ALA A 418 -1.70 -1.85 -0.10
CA ALA A 418 -0.62 -1.05 -0.67
C ALA A 418 0.74 -1.57 -0.21
N CYS A 419 1.75 -1.62 -1.09
CA CYS A 419 3.08 -2.09 -0.70
C CYS A 419 3.91 -1.05 0.08
N TRP A 420 3.59 0.24 -0.06
CA TRP A 420 4.44 1.36 0.34
C TRP A 420 4.30 1.83 1.81
N ASN A 421 3.25 1.42 2.53
CA ASN A 421 3.08 1.77 3.95
C ASN A 421 3.62 0.67 4.89
N LYS A 422 4.69 0.00 4.46
CA LYS A 422 5.18 -1.25 5.05
C LYS A 422 6.69 -1.33 5.08
N LEU A 423 7.17 -2.10 6.05
CA LEU A 423 8.55 -2.54 6.18
C LEU A 423 8.57 -4.08 6.27
N TYR A 424 9.30 -4.73 5.38
CA TYR A 424 9.40 -6.20 5.32
C TYR A 424 10.79 -6.62 5.76
N ARG A 425 10.93 -7.66 6.57
CA ARG A 425 12.23 -8.29 6.76
C ARG A 425 12.68 -8.89 5.42
N ALA A 426 13.90 -8.57 4.99
CA ALA A 426 14.37 -8.94 3.65
C ALA A 426 14.45 -10.47 3.46
N SER A 427 14.93 -11.21 4.47
CA SER A 427 14.96 -12.68 4.44
C SER A 427 13.57 -13.27 4.27
N PHE A 428 12.60 -12.83 5.07
CA PHE A 428 11.20 -13.22 4.94
C PHE A 428 10.65 -12.94 3.54
N PHE A 429 10.93 -11.75 2.99
CA PHE A 429 10.41 -11.37 1.67
C PHE A 429 10.88 -12.35 0.57
N HIS A 430 12.14 -12.77 0.64
CA HIS A 430 12.72 -13.75 -0.28
C HIS A 430 12.21 -15.17 -0.02
N ASP A 431 12.19 -15.62 1.24
CA ASP A 431 11.78 -16.97 1.64
C ASP A 431 10.29 -17.23 1.33
N ALA A 432 9.45 -16.21 1.48
CA ALA A 432 8.03 -16.27 1.13
C ALA A 432 7.77 -16.19 -0.38
N GLY A 433 8.80 -15.98 -1.21
CA GLY A 433 8.67 -15.90 -2.67
C GLY A 433 7.81 -14.73 -3.13
N ILE A 434 7.91 -13.58 -2.45
CA ILE A 434 7.11 -12.40 -2.77
C ILE A 434 7.68 -11.74 -4.02
N GLU A 435 6.85 -11.60 -5.06
CA GLU A 435 7.23 -11.00 -6.33
C GLU A 435 6.11 -10.10 -6.87
N PHE A 436 6.48 -8.94 -7.40
CA PHE A 436 5.54 -8.04 -8.05
C PHE A 436 5.27 -8.48 -9.49
N PRO A 437 4.02 -8.81 -9.87
CA PRO A 437 3.71 -9.20 -11.24
C PRO A 437 3.88 -8.02 -12.21
N ASP A 438 4.38 -8.31 -13.41
CA ASP A 438 4.43 -7.33 -14.51
C ASP A 438 3.04 -7.20 -15.15
N VAL A 439 2.19 -6.42 -14.48
CA VAL A 439 0.81 -6.15 -14.90
C VAL A 439 0.58 -4.65 -15.00
N PRO A 440 -0.29 -4.20 -15.94
CA PRO A 440 -0.55 -2.78 -16.15
C PRO A 440 -1.09 -2.04 -14.92
N ARG A 441 -1.66 -2.77 -13.96
CA ARG A 441 -2.24 -2.22 -12.74
C ARG A 441 -2.37 -3.26 -11.63
N SER A 442 -2.36 -2.78 -10.38
CA SER A 442 -2.57 -3.58 -9.18
C SER A 442 -1.48 -4.64 -9.01
N ASN A 443 -0.26 -4.29 -9.39
CA ASN A 443 0.92 -5.13 -9.17
C ASN A 443 1.32 -5.25 -7.70
N ASP A 444 0.67 -4.52 -6.80
CA ASP A 444 0.90 -4.53 -5.36
C ASP A 444 -0.02 -5.50 -4.59
N ILE A 445 -1.24 -5.76 -5.07
CA ILE A 445 -2.22 -6.51 -4.25
C ILE A 445 -1.82 -7.98 -4.05
N VAL A 446 -1.35 -8.68 -5.09
CA VAL A 446 -0.91 -10.08 -4.97
C VAL A 446 0.31 -10.21 -4.06
N PRO A 447 1.43 -9.49 -4.26
CA PRO A 447 2.58 -9.63 -3.38
C PRO A 447 2.25 -9.27 -1.92
N VAL A 448 1.41 -8.28 -1.67
CA VAL A 448 1.03 -7.91 -0.30
C VAL A 448 0.11 -8.95 0.34
N VAL A 449 -0.84 -9.53 -0.40
CA VAL A 449 -1.67 -10.64 0.12
C VAL A 449 -0.81 -11.88 0.36
N THR A 450 0.13 -12.19 -0.53
CA THR A 450 1.14 -13.25 -0.30
C THR A 450 1.92 -12.98 0.98
N ALA A 451 2.40 -11.75 1.19
CA ALA A 451 3.12 -11.37 2.41
C ALA A 451 2.28 -11.63 3.66
N TYR A 452 1.01 -11.21 3.67
CA TYR A 452 0.14 -11.42 4.83
C TYR A 452 -0.18 -12.88 5.10
N VAL A 453 -0.44 -13.67 4.06
CA VAL A 453 -0.77 -15.09 4.20
C VAL A 453 0.44 -15.91 4.64
N ARG A 454 1.66 -15.51 4.24
CA ARG A 454 2.90 -16.24 4.53
C ARG A 454 3.61 -15.77 5.81
N ALA A 455 3.34 -14.56 6.29
CA ALA A 455 3.93 -14.03 7.51
C ALA A 455 3.48 -14.84 8.74
N ALA A 456 4.45 -15.23 9.58
CA ALA A 456 4.16 -15.81 10.88
C ALA A 456 3.74 -14.73 11.89
N SER A 457 4.26 -13.50 11.72
CA SER A 457 4.00 -12.39 12.63
C SER A 457 4.03 -11.03 11.93
N ILE A 458 3.08 -10.18 12.30
CA ILE A 458 2.83 -8.86 11.73
C ILE A 458 2.66 -7.84 12.86
N ASP A 459 3.32 -6.70 12.73
CA ASP A 459 3.12 -5.54 13.61
C ASP A 459 2.29 -4.46 12.93
N VAL A 460 1.35 -3.86 13.67
CA VAL A 460 0.58 -2.70 13.23
C VAL A 460 0.89 -1.52 14.13
N VAL A 461 1.48 -0.47 13.57
CA VAL A 461 1.77 0.79 14.27
C VAL A 461 0.70 1.85 13.99
N ARG A 462 0.49 2.76 14.96
CA ARG A 462 -0.44 3.90 14.79
C ARG A 462 0.18 5.06 14.03
N ASP A 463 1.49 5.06 13.85
CA ASP A 463 2.22 6.10 13.15
C ASP A 463 1.73 6.25 11.72
N ARG A 464 1.77 7.50 11.25
CA ARG A 464 1.55 7.83 9.83
C ARG A 464 2.88 7.65 9.15
N VAL A 465 3.01 6.57 8.40
CA VAL A 465 4.29 6.16 7.80
C VAL A 465 4.39 6.52 6.33
N TYR A 466 3.32 7.08 5.75
CA TYR A 466 3.29 7.40 4.33
C TYR A 466 2.28 8.49 3.97
N LEU A 467 2.62 9.32 2.98
CA LEU A 467 1.76 10.34 2.39
C LEU A 467 1.63 10.07 0.89
N TYR A 468 0.48 9.57 0.49
CA TYR A 468 0.13 9.31 -0.90
C TYR A 468 -0.38 10.59 -1.58
N ARG A 469 0.20 10.96 -2.71
CA ARG A 469 -0.14 12.16 -3.46
C ARG A 469 -1.25 11.88 -4.47
N ASP A 470 -2.32 12.65 -4.39
CA ASP A 470 -3.34 12.72 -5.43
C ASP A 470 -2.93 13.77 -6.47
N ARG A 471 -2.36 13.31 -7.60
CA ARG A 471 -1.80 14.17 -8.64
C ARG A 471 -2.86 15.06 -9.29
N PRO A 472 -2.59 16.37 -9.46
CA PRO A 472 -3.44 17.25 -10.28
C PRO A 472 -3.62 16.70 -11.70
N GLY A 473 -4.85 16.72 -12.22
CA GLY A 473 -5.16 16.28 -13.58
C GLY A 473 -5.27 14.75 -13.78
N GLY A 474 -5.17 13.95 -12.71
CA GLY A 474 -5.49 12.52 -12.78
C GLY A 474 -4.52 11.69 -13.64
N THR A 475 -3.25 12.06 -13.67
CA THR A 475 -2.23 11.38 -14.50
C THR A 475 -1.68 10.09 -13.88
N SER A 476 -2.01 9.80 -12.62
CA SER A 476 -1.59 8.57 -11.92
C SER A 476 -2.25 7.31 -12.49
N MET A 477 -1.63 6.14 -12.27
CA MET A 477 -2.23 4.84 -12.64
C MET A 477 -3.60 4.66 -11.99
N THR A 478 -3.77 5.13 -10.75
CA THR A 478 -5.03 5.08 -9.98
C THR A 478 -6.11 6.01 -10.53
N ALA A 479 -5.73 7.11 -11.19
CA ALA A 479 -6.69 8.02 -11.81
C ALA A 479 -7.10 7.56 -13.22
N LYS A 480 -6.22 6.87 -13.96
CA LYS A 480 -6.53 6.17 -15.24
C LYS A 480 -7.34 4.87 -15.06
N ALA A 481 -7.84 4.65 -13.84
CA ALA A 481 -8.47 3.43 -13.39
C ALA A 481 -9.76 3.01 -14.11
N GLY A 482 -10.41 3.93 -14.81
CA GLY A 482 -11.73 3.72 -15.43
C GLY A 482 -11.72 2.90 -16.73
N GLN A 483 -10.56 2.43 -17.18
CA GLN A 483 -10.46 1.68 -18.44
C GLN A 483 -10.75 0.17 -18.25
N LEU A 484 -11.40 -0.45 -19.23
CA LEU A 484 -11.73 -1.89 -19.24
C LEU A 484 -10.49 -2.80 -19.05
N ARG A 485 -9.37 -2.45 -19.70
CA ARG A 485 -8.09 -3.16 -19.52
C ARG A 485 -7.64 -3.16 -18.06
N GLY A 486 -7.86 -2.05 -17.35
CA GLY A 486 -7.54 -1.91 -15.93
C GLY A 486 -8.42 -2.80 -15.05
N LEU A 487 -9.73 -2.88 -15.34
CA LEU A 487 -10.64 -3.78 -14.63
C LEU A 487 -10.26 -5.25 -14.84
N ARG A 488 -9.97 -5.65 -16.07
CA ARG A 488 -9.55 -7.02 -16.38
C ARG A 488 -8.25 -7.41 -15.64
N SER A 489 -7.27 -6.49 -15.63
CA SER A 489 -6.03 -6.69 -14.87
C SER A 489 -6.32 -6.89 -13.39
N TYR A 490 -7.11 -5.99 -12.80
CA TYR A 490 -7.51 -6.08 -11.39
C TYR A 490 -8.23 -7.39 -11.05
N LEU A 491 -9.25 -7.79 -11.81
CA LEU A 491 -10.00 -9.02 -11.54
C LEU A 491 -9.09 -10.27 -11.64
N THR A 492 -8.13 -10.25 -12.56
CA THR A 492 -7.14 -11.34 -12.67
C THR A 492 -6.29 -11.44 -11.40
N GLN A 493 -5.83 -10.29 -10.88
CA GLN A 493 -5.07 -10.23 -9.63
C GLN A 493 -5.93 -10.63 -8.42
N GLU A 494 -7.20 -10.20 -8.36
CA GLU A 494 -8.10 -10.57 -7.26
C GLU A 494 -8.46 -12.06 -7.25
N CYS A 495 -8.53 -12.71 -8.42
CA CYS A 495 -8.67 -14.17 -8.48
C CYS A 495 -7.46 -14.85 -7.82
N ARG A 496 -6.25 -14.34 -8.05
CA ARG A 496 -5.04 -14.88 -7.41
C ARG A 496 -5.01 -14.60 -5.91
N CYS A 497 -5.40 -13.41 -5.48
CA CYS A 497 -5.55 -13.08 -4.06
C CYS A 497 -6.60 -13.97 -3.37
N LEU A 498 -7.70 -14.29 -4.06
CA LEU A 498 -8.73 -15.18 -3.55
C LEU A 498 -8.19 -16.59 -3.31
N GLU A 499 -7.43 -17.15 -4.25
CA GLU A 499 -6.77 -18.45 -4.07
C GLU A 499 -5.90 -18.46 -2.80
N LEU A 500 -5.06 -17.43 -2.62
CA LEU A 500 -4.20 -17.30 -1.44
C LEU A 500 -4.99 -17.19 -0.13
N VAL A 501 -6.11 -16.46 -0.13
CA VAL A 501 -6.98 -16.37 1.05
C VAL A 501 -7.66 -17.71 1.33
N GLN A 502 -8.12 -18.43 0.30
CA GLN A 502 -8.75 -19.75 0.45
C GLN A 502 -7.75 -20.81 0.94
N GLU A 503 -6.47 -20.73 0.54
CA GLU A 503 -5.40 -21.61 1.03
C GLU A 503 -5.26 -21.58 2.57
N THR A 504 -5.66 -20.49 3.24
CA THR A 504 -5.63 -20.39 4.71
C THR A 504 -6.68 -21.29 5.38
N GLY A 505 -7.76 -21.65 4.67
CA GLY A 505 -8.91 -22.37 5.23
C GLY A 505 -9.74 -21.58 6.25
N ASP A 506 -9.47 -20.29 6.46
CA ASP A 506 -10.16 -19.50 7.49
C ASP A 506 -11.42 -18.79 6.95
N ALA A 507 -12.57 -19.09 7.56
CA ALA A 507 -13.86 -18.60 7.12
C ALA A 507 -14.09 -17.11 7.44
N GLU A 508 -13.53 -16.60 8.54
CA GLU A 508 -13.69 -15.20 8.94
C GLU A 508 -12.84 -14.28 8.05
N LEU A 509 -11.61 -14.71 7.74
CA LEU A 509 -10.75 -14.05 6.78
C LEU A 509 -11.37 -14.01 5.38
N LEU A 510 -11.92 -15.13 4.90
CA LEU A 510 -12.64 -15.15 3.62
C LEU A 510 -13.86 -14.21 3.65
N ALA A 511 -14.58 -14.12 4.78
CA ALA A 511 -15.70 -13.19 4.94
C ALA A 511 -15.26 -11.72 4.92
N GLU A 512 -14.16 -11.38 5.60
CA GLU A 512 -13.57 -10.04 5.61
C GLU A 512 -13.08 -9.64 4.21
N TYR A 513 -12.38 -10.55 3.53
CA TYR A 513 -11.96 -10.38 2.14
C TYR A 513 -13.17 -10.19 1.21
N THR A 514 -14.23 -10.98 1.38
CA THR A 514 -15.47 -10.84 0.61
C THR A 514 -16.09 -9.46 0.80
N ARG A 515 -16.26 -9.01 2.05
CA ARG A 515 -16.75 -7.66 2.33
C ARG A 515 -15.86 -6.60 1.70
N MET A 516 -14.54 -6.77 1.72
CA MET A 516 -13.63 -5.84 1.05
C MET A 516 -13.92 -5.73 -0.45
N ILE A 517 -14.04 -6.86 -1.15
CA ILE A 517 -14.31 -6.90 -2.60
C ILE A 517 -15.68 -6.31 -2.93
N VAL A 518 -16.76 -6.80 -2.29
CA VAL A 518 -18.12 -6.45 -2.71
C VAL A 518 -18.67 -5.17 -2.08
N GLN A 519 -18.06 -4.68 -1.00
CA GLN A 519 -18.51 -3.47 -0.30
C GLN A 519 -17.60 -2.25 -0.50
N SER A 520 -16.31 -2.45 -0.70
CA SER A 520 -15.30 -1.37 -0.75
C SER A 520 -14.45 -1.41 -2.02
N ASP A 521 -13.20 -1.87 -1.97
CA ASP A 521 -12.23 -1.77 -3.07
C ASP A 521 -12.78 -2.24 -4.43
N GLY A 522 -13.30 -3.47 -4.49
CA GLY A 522 -13.82 -4.04 -5.74
C GLY A 522 -15.03 -3.27 -6.26
N TRP A 523 -15.97 -2.94 -5.37
CA TRP A 523 -17.11 -2.09 -5.70
C TRP A 523 -16.68 -0.73 -6.27
N VAL A 524 -15.79 0.00 -5.58
CA VAL A 524 -15.31 1.32 -6.00
C VAL A 524 -14.64 1.27 -7.38
N LEU A 525 -13.90 0.21 -7.66
CA LEU A 525 -13.26 0.07 -8.97
C LEU A 525 -14.27 -0.27 -10.06
N VAL A 526 -15.16 -1.23 -9.81
CA VAL A 526 -16.22 -1.59 -10.76
C VAL A 526 -17.07 -0.37 -11.10
N THR A 527 -17.52 0.39 -10.10
CA THR A 527 -18.34 1.59 -10.34
C THR A 527 -17.58 2.65 -11.14
N ARG A 528 -16.31 2.93 -10.79
CA ARG A 528 -15.50 3.90 -11.53
C ARG A 528 -15.35 3.54 -13.00
N VAL A 529 -15.16 2.25 -13.32
CA VAL A 529 -15.04 1.79 -14.71
C VAL A 529 -16.36 1.94 -15.44
N LEU A 530 -17.47 1.55 -14.82
CA LEU A 530 -18.81 1.68 -15.39
C LEU A 530 -19.19 3.14 -15.64
N GLU A 531 -18.90 4.05 -14.71
CA GLU A 531 -19.17 5.49 -14.84
C GLU A 531 -18.45 6.10 -16.05
N THR A 532 -17.23 5.65 -16.35
CA THR A 532 -16.44 6.13 -17.49
C THR A 532 -16.60 5.30 -18.76
N LEU A 533 -17.44 4.26 -18.74
CA LEU A 533 -17.63 3.35 -19.87
C LEU A 533 -18.32 4.07 -21.03
N THR A 534 -17.64 4.17 -22.17
CA THR A 534 -18.18 4.71 -23.42
C THR A 534 -18.40 3.62 -24.46
N GLU A 535 -17.41 2.75 -24.64
CA GLU A 535 -17.42 1.64 -25.60
C GLU A 535 -16.83 0.39 -24.94
N SER A 536 -17.29 -0.77 -25.41
CA SER A 536 -16.85 -2.10 -25.00
C SER A 536 -16.91 -3.04 -26.21
N SER A 537 -15.94 -3.94 -26.32
CA SER A 537 -15.96 -5.05 -27.29
C SER A 537 -16.56 -6.30 -26.64
N ALA A 538 -17.13 -7.20 -27.45
CA ALA A 538 -17.66 -8.47 -26.96
C ALA A 538 -16.57 -9.32 -26.27
N ASP A 539 -15.34 -9.26 -26.76
CA ASP A 539 -14.19 -9.97 -26.17
C ASP A 539 -13.81 -9.40 -24.80
N ASP A 540 -13.84 -8.07 -24.63
CA ASP A 540 -13.59 -7.44 -23.33
C ASP A 540 -14.69 -7.78 -22.32
N GLU A 541 -15.95 -7.72 -22.75
CA GLU A 541 -17.11 -8.09 -21.93
C GLU A 541 -17.03 -9.55 -21.47
N ALA A 542 -16.73 -10.49 -22.38
CA ALA A 542 -16.57 -11.90 -22.07
C ALA A 542 -15.40 -12.14 -21.10
N ALA A 543 -14.25 -11.51 -21.33
CA ALA A 543 -13.08 -11.68 -20.46
C ALA A 543 -13.30 -11.12 -19.05
N ILE A 544 -14.02 -10.01 -18.92
CA ILE A 544 -14.39 -9.44 -17.61
C ILE A 544 -15.42 -10.35 -16.92
N ALA A 545 -16.43 -10.82 -17.65
CA ALA A 545 -17.45 -11.71 -17.15
C ALA A 545 -16.86 -13.01 -16.60
N ASP A 546 -15.95 -13.65 -17.35
CA ASP A 546 -15.25 -14.86 -16.94
C ASP A 546 -14.52 -14.67 -15.60
N ARG A 547 -13.72 -13.60 -15.49
CA ARG A 547 -12.96 -13.32 -14.26
C ARG A 547 -13.87 -12.93 -13.09
N MET A 548 -14.94 -12.18 -13.35
CA MET A 548 -15.91 -11.83 -12.32
C MET A 548 -16.64 -13.07 -11.80
N ARG A 549 -17.01 -14.03 -12.67
CA ARG A 549 -17.64 -15.29 -12.23
C ARG A 549 -16.71 -16.12 -11.36
N VAL A 550 -15.44 -16.27 -11.75
CA VAL A 550 -14.43 -16.97 -10.94
C VAL A 550 -14.27 -16.30 -9.57
N LEU A 551 -14.11 -14.98 -9.56
CA LEU A 551 -13.96 -14.20 -8.32
C LEU A 551 -15.19 -14.41 -7.42
N LEU A 552 -16.39 -14.11 -7.90
CA LEU A 552 -17.62 -14.24 -7.13
C LEU A 552 -17.80 -15.68 -6.61
N GLY A 553 -17.56 -16.68 -7.46
CA GLY A 553 -17.68 -18.10 -7.15
C GLY A 553 -16.94 -18.56 -5.90
N GLY A 554 -15.75 -18.04 -5.65
CA GLY A 554 -14.97 -18.43 -4.46
C GLY A 554 -15.12 -17.51 -3.24
N LEU A 555 -15.88 -16.40 -3.34
CA LEU A 555 -16.17 -15.53 -2.19
C LEU A 555 -17.10 -16.19 -1.16
N ALA A 556 -17.07 -15.71 0.09
CA ALA A 556 -17.84 -16.23 1.20
C ALA A 556 -19.37 -16.15 0.95
N PRO A 557 -20.08 -17.29 0.93
CA PRO A 557 -21.54 -17.37 0.74
C PRO A 557 -22.37 -16.35 1.51
N HIS A 558 -22.19 -16.29 2.83
CA HIS A 558 -23.00 -15.47 3.73
C HIS A 558 -22.79 -13.96 3.51
N ALA A 559 -21.56 -13.56 3.13
CA ALA A 559 -21.26 -12.16 2.86
C ALA A 559 -21.79 -11.71 1.49
N ILE A 560 -21.86 -12.62 0.50
CA ILE A 560 -22.54 -12.39 -0.77
C ILE A 560 -24.06 -12.28 -0.57
N ALA A 561 -24.66 -13.16 0.23
CA ALA A 561 -26.10 -13.12 0.53
C ALA A 561 -26.53 -11.81 1.22
N ALA A 562 -25.62 -11.16 1.96
CA ALA A 562 -25.86 -9.90 2.66
C ALA A 562 -25.64 -8.64 1.79
N LEU A 563 -25.42 -8.79 0.48
CA LEU A 563 -25.25 -7.66 -0.43
C LEU A 563 -26.52 -6.81 -0.52
N PRO A 564 -26.39 -5.47 -0.57
CA PRO A 564 -27.49 -4.62 -1.03
C PRO A 564 -27.95 -5.03 -2.43
N ILE A 565 -29.26 -5.02 -2.65
CA ILE A 565 -29.90 -5.55 -3.86
C ILE A 565 -29.35 -4.88 -5.12
N GLU A 566 -29.14 -3.57 -5.06
CA GLU A 566 -28.63 -2.76 -6.17
C GLU A 566 -27.23 -3.22 -6.60
N ARG A 567 -26.38 -3.58 -5.62
CA ARG A 567 -25.04 -4.11 -5.90
C ARG A 567 -25.10 -5.51 -6.49
N ALA A 568 -26.03 -6.34 -6.00
CA ALA A 568 -26.22 -7.69 -6.52
C ALA A 568 -26.61 -7.65 -8.01
N ILE A 569 -27.48 -6.74 -8.41
CA ILE A 569 -27.84 -6.51 -9.82
C ILE A 569 -26.59 -6.13 -10.63
N VAL A 570 -25.82 -5.14 -10.18
CA VAL A 570 -24.62 -4.68 -10.90
C VAL A 570 -23.59 -5.81 -11.04
N PHE A 571 -23.27 -6.54 -9.97
CA PHE A 571 -22.33 -7.65 -10.04
C PHE A 571 -22.83 -8.78 -10.94
N ALA A 572 -24.13 -9.08 -10.92
CA ALA A 572 -24.73 -10.08 -11.79
C ALA A 572 -24.63 -9.70 -13.27
N LEU A 573 -24.91 -8.43 -13.60
CA LEU A 573 -24.80 -7.93 -14.98
C LEU A 573 -23.35 -7.96 -15.46
N VAL A 574 -22.39 -7.54 -14.63
CA VAL A 574 -20.95 -7.61 -14.97
C VAL A 574 -20.50 -9.06 -15.17
N ALA A 575 -20.92 -9.98 -14.29
CA ALA A 575 -20.62 -11.41 -14.41
C ALA A 575 -21.31 -12.09 -15.60
N GLY A 576 -22.42 -11.52 -16.07
CA GLY A 576 -23.11 -11.92 -17.30
C GLY A 576 -22.58 -11.26 -18.58
N GLY A 577 -21.60 -10.36 -18.47
CA GLY A 577 -21.02 -9.63 -19.61
C GLY A 577 -21.81 -8.39 -20.05
N ASP A 578 -22.90 -8.02 -19.38
CA ASP A 578 -23.71 -6.86 -19.73
C ASP A 578 -23.21 -5.59 -19.02
N LEU A 579 -22.06 -5.07 -19.45
CA LEU A 579 -21.44 -3.88 -18.84
C LEU A 579 -22.29 -2.61 -19.05
N ARG A 580 -23.00 -2.51 -20.17
CA ARG A 580 -23.90 -1.38 -20.44
C ARG A 580 -25.12 -1.41 -19.54
N GLY A 581 -25.73 -2.59 -19.34
CA GLY A 581 -26.79 -2.78 -18.36
C GLY A 581 -26.30 -2.47 -16.95
N ALA A 582 -25.11 -2.95 -16.56
CA ALA A 582 -24.52 -2.66 -15.25
C ALA A 582 -24.34 -1.15 -15.03
N LYS A 583 -23.87 -0.41 -16.04
CA LYS A 583 -23.78 1.05 -16.01
C LYS A 583 -25.16 1.69 -15.86
N ALA A 584 -26.11 1.30 -16.70
CA ALA A 584 -27.46 1.86 -16.68
C ALA A 584 -28.15 1.65 -15.31
N ALA A 585 -27.96 0.50 -14.68
CA ALA A 585 -28.45 0.22 -13.33
C ALA A 585 -27.77 1.09 -12.26
N LEU A 586 -26.45 1.30 -12.37
CA LEU A 586 -25.66 2.09 -11.43
C LEU A 586 -26.04 3.58 -11.44
N GLU A 587 -26.45 4.13 -12.58
CA GLU A 587 -26.84 5.53 -12.73
C GLU A 587 -28.18 5.87 -12.05
N GLN A 588 -28.95 4.87 -11.63
CA GLN A 588 -30.27 5.06 -11.04
C GLN A 588 -30.22 5.14 -9.50
N GLN A 589 -31.12 5.94 -8.94
CA GLN A 589 -31.20 6.15 -7.50
C GLN A 589 -32.08 5.13 -6.78
N THR A 590 -32.98 4.45 -7.51
CA THR A 590 -33.91 3.47 -6.95
C THR A 590 -33.76 2.12 -7.65
N LEU A 591 -34.09 1.05 -6.92
CA LEU A 591 -34.12 -0.32 -7.46
C LEU A 591 -35.02 -0.46 -8.68
N LEU A 592 -36.18 0.18 -8.68
CA LEU A 592 -37.17 0.09 -9.75
C LEU A 592 -36.69 0.81 -11.01
N ASP A 593 -36.11 1.99 -10.85
CA ASP A 593 -35.54 2.72 -11.97
C ASP A 593 -34.34 1.96 -12.54
N ALA A 594 -33.48 1.39 -11.68
CA ALA A 594 -32.36 0.55 -12.10
C ALA A 594 -32.83 -0.66 -12.93
N ALA A 595 -33.87 -1.36 -12.46
CA ALA A 595 -34.43 -2.49 -13.16
C ALA A 595 -35.08 -2.08 -14.49
N ARG A 596 -35.88 -1.01 -14.52
CA ARG A 596 -36.47 -0.50 -15.77
C ARG A 596 -35.40 -0.07 -16.78
N ALA A 597 -34.34 0.59 -16.33
CA ALA A 597 -33.24 1.04 -17.17
C ALA A 597 -32.51 -0.11 -17.89
N ILE A 598 -32.52 -1.30 -17.31
CA ILE A 598 -31.94 -2.50 -17.93
C ILE A 598 -32.95 -3.33 -18.71
N GLY A 599 -34.23 -2.96 -18.78
CA GLY A 599 -35.26 -3.75 -19.47
C GLY A 599 -36.09 -4.66 -18.55
N GLY A 600 -36.13 -4.34 -17.27
CA GLY A 600 -37.04 -4.92 -16.29
C GLY A 600 -36.70 -6.35 -15.90
N LEU A 601 -37.74 -7.10 -15.56
CA LEU A 601 -37.63 -8.45 -15.04
C LEU A 601 -36.96 -9.43 -16.02
N ASP A 602 -37.21 -9.30 -17.32
CA ASP A 602 -36.61 -10.18 -18.33
C ASP A 602 -35.08 -10.08 -18.34
N ARG A 603 -34.54 -8.88 -18.10
CA ARG A 603 -33.09 -8.71 -18.04
C ARG A 603 -32.47 -9.26 -16.77
N LEU A 604 -33.19 -9.24 -15.66
CA LEU A 604 -32.76 -9.91 -14.43
C LEU A 604 -32.75 -11.43 -14.59
N VAL A 605 -33.72 -11.99 -15.31
CA VAL A 605 -33.72 -13.43 -15.66
C VAL A 605 -32.51 -13.75 -16.53
N ALA A 606 -32.24 -12.97 -17.58
CA ALA A 606 -31.08 -13.18 -18.45
C ALA A 606 -29.75 -13.06 -17.70
N ALA A 607 -29.62 -12.11 -16.77
CA ALA A 607 -28.45 -11.99 -15.90
C ALA A 607 -28.28 -13.22 -15.01
N SER A 608 -29.38 -13.74 -14.45
CA SER A 608 -29.38 -14.99 -13.67
C SER A 608 -29.03 -16.21 -14.53
N ASP A 609 -29.51 -16.30 -15.78
CA ASP A 609 -29.16 -17.38 -16.71
C ASP A 609 -27.65 -17.38 -16.99
N ALA A 610 -27.09 -16.21 -17.29
CA ALA A 610 -25.67 -16.04 -17.59
C ALA A 610 -24.78 -16.38 -16.38
N LEU A 611 -25.23 -16.06 -15.16
CA LEU A 611 -24.57 -16.45 -13.93
C LEU A 611 -24.54 -17.97 -13.74
N ALA A 612 -25.69 -18.63 -13.94
CA ALA A 612 -25.83 -20.07 -13.76
C ALA A 612 -25.06 -20.90 -14.80
N ALA A 613 -24.82 -20.32 -15.98
CA ALA A 613 -23.99 -20.94 -17.01
C ALA A 613 -22.49 -20.99 -16.63
N GLY A 614 -22.06 -20.32 -15.55
CA GLY A 614 -20.69 -20.37 -15.05
C GLY A 614 -20.59 -20.72 -13.57
N ALA A 615 -19.36 -20.86 -13.07
CA ALA A 615 -19.07 -21.24 -11.68
C ALA A 615 -19.25 -20.07 -10.68
N ALA A 616 -20.30 -19.26 -10.83
CA ALA A 616 -20.59 -18.14 -9.94
C ALA A 616 -21.17 -18.60 -8.59
N ASN A 617 -21.12 -17.73 -7.58
CA ASN A 617 -21.61 -18.08 -6.24
C ASN A 617 -23.15 -18.19 -6.25
N PRO A 618 -23.71 -19.33 -5.82
CA PRO A 618 -25.15 -19.55 -5.89
C PRO A 618 -25.93 -18.57 -4.99
N ASN A 619 -25.31 -18.02 -3.94
CA ASN A 619 -25.94 -17.03 -3.06
C ASN A 619 -26.20 -15.68 -3.74
N LEU A 620 -25.59 -15.41 -4.89
CA LEU A 620 -25.93 -14.22 -5.67
C LEU A 620 -27.35 -14.35 -6.27
N HIS A 621 -27.79 -15.56 -6.62
CA HIS A 621 -29.17 -15.81 -7.04
C HIS A 621 -30.17 -15.51 -5.93
N THR A 622 -29.77 -15.59 -4.66
CA THR A 622 -30.62 -15.18 -3.54
C THR A 622 -30.92 -13.68 -3.58
N ALA A 623 -29.88 -12.86 -3.70
CA ALA A 623 -30.05 -11.42 -3.77
C ALA A 623 -30.80 -10.99 -5.04
N LEU A 624 -30.56 -11.67 -6.17
CA LEU A 624 -31.29 -11.43 -7.41
C LEU A 624 -32.76 -11.86 -7.36
N ALA A 625 -33.09 -12.95 -6.67
CA ALA A 625 -34.46 -13.39 -6.50
C ALA A 625 -35.28 -12.39 -5.68
N LEU A 626 -34.67 -11.78 -4.65
CA LEU A 626 -35.29 -10.69 -3.90
C LEU A 626 -35.46 -9.42 -4.76
N ALA A 627 -34.47 -9.11 -5.59
CA ALA A 627 -34.54 -8.01 -6.55
C ALA A 627 -35.71 -8.21 -7.53
N SER A 628 -35.74 -9.39 -8.16
CA SER A 628 -36.70 -9.73 -9.20
C SER A 628 -38.12 -9.76 -8.64
N ALA A 629 -38.32 -10.23 -7.41
CA ALA A 629 -39.62 -10.21 -6.74
C ALA A 629 -40.17 -8.78 -6.59
N ARG A 630 -39.32 -7.81 -6.21
CA ARG A 630 -39.72 -6.39 -6.07
C ARG A 630 -40.01 -5.72 -7.41
N VAL A 631 -39.23 -6.05 -8.44
CA VAL A 631 -39.42 -5.52 -9.80
C VAL A 631 -40.68 -6.11 -10.43
N ALA A 632 -40.86 -7.43 -10.31
CA ALA A 632 -42.04 -8.15 -10.76
C ALA A 632 -43.32 -7.56 -10.18
N LEU A 633 -43.30 -7.21 -8.89
CA LEU A 633 -44.42 -6.53 -8.27
C LEU A 633 -44.75 -5.20 -8.96
N ALA A 634 -43.78 -4.29 -9.07
CA ALA A 634 -44.03 -2.98 -9.65
C ALA A 634 -44.47 -3.04 -11.11
N GLU A 635 -43.95 -3.97 -11.90
CA GLU A 635 -44.37 -4.19 -13.29
C GLU A 635 -45.81 -4.73 -13.39
N VAL A 636 -46.26 -5.55 -12.42
CA VAL A 636 -47.65 -6.01 -12.35
C VAL A 636 -48.58 -4.88 -11.91
N GLU A 637 -48.17 -4.07 -10.93
CA GLU A 637 -48.94 -2.92 -10.45
C GLU A 637 -49.14 -1.85 -11.54
N SER A 638 -48.13 -1.59 -12.35
CA SER A 638 -48.22 -0.64 -13.46
C SER A 638 -48.91 -1.20 -14.71
N GLY A 639 -49.22 -2.51 -14.72
CA GLY A 639 -49.78 -3.20 -15.88
C GLY A 639 -48.78 -3.44 -17.02
N GLU A 640 -47.48 -3.25 -16.77
CA GLU A 640 -46.39 -3.52 -17.71
C GLU A 640 -46.20 -5.04 -17.94
N ARG A 641 -46.54 -5.88 -16.95
CA ARG A 641 -46.42 -7.35 -17.04
C ARG A 641 -47.60 -8.08 -16.40
N ASP A 642 -47.97 -9.22 -16.98
CA ASP A 642 -48.96 -10.12 -16.38
C ASP A 642 -48.41 -10.86 -15.14
N ALA A 643 -49.28 -11.03 -14.15
CA ALA A 643 -49.01 -11.71 -12.89
C ALA A 643 -48.36 -13.10 -13.05
N ALA A 644 -48.84 -13.92 -13.99
CA ALA A 644 -48.31 -15.27 -14.25
C ALA A 644 -46.91 -15.21 -14.86
N ALA A 645 -46.69 -14.30 -15.80
CA ALA A 645 -45.39 -14.10 -16.42
C ALA A 645 -44.35 -13.57 -15.42
N ALA A 646 -44.75 -12.62 -14.56
CA ALA A 646 -43.91 -12.05 -13.51
C ALA A 646 -43.48 -13.11 -12.50
N SER A 647 -44.43 -13.95 -12.07
CA SER A 647 -44.16 -15.08 -11.19
C SER A 647 -43.22 -16.12 -11.78
N ALA A 648 -43.41 -16.49 -13.04
CA ALA A 648 -42.57 -17.49 -13.69
C ALA A 648 -41.11 -17.02 -13.75
N ALA A 649 -40.89 -15.74 -14.05
CA ALA A 649 -39.57 -15.13 -14.08
C ALA A 649 -38.90 -15.10 -12.69
N VAL A 650 -39.63 -14.73 -11.63
CA VAL A 650 -39.07 -14.75 -10.27
C VAL A 650 -38.76 -16.19 -9.82
N ALA A 651 -39.65 -17.15 -10.10
CA ALA A 651 -39.44 -18.55 -9.78
C ALA A 651 -38.23 -19.14 -10.52
N ALA A 652 -38.00 -18.74 -11.77
CA ALA A 652 -36.82 -19.16 -12.55
C ALA A 652 -35.50 -18.72 -11.91
N ILE A 653 -35.45 -17.51 -11.34
CA ILE A 653 -34.27 -17.01 -10.64
C ILE A 653 -34.13 -17.68 -9.26
N ALA A 654 -35.22 -17.77 -8.51
CA ALA A 654 -35.22 -18.36 -7.16
C ALA A 654 -34.83 -19.84 -7.17
N GLY A 655 -35.26 -20.61 -8.19
CA GLY A 655 -34.91 -22.02 -8.34
C GLY A 655 -33.43 -22.32 -8.62
N ARG A 656 -32.58 -21.29 -8.75
CA ARG A 656 -31.12 -21.43 -8.93
C ARG A 656 -30.32 -21.09 -7.69
N ALA A 657 -30.99 -20.62 -6.64
CA ALA A 657 -30.34 -20.35 -5.39
C ALA A 657 -30.16 -21.65 -4.57
N PRO A 658 -29.28 -21.66 -3.55
CA PRO A 658 -29.06 -22.85 -2.73
C PRO A 658 -30.29 -23.18 -1.87
N ASP A 659 -30.65 -24.46 -1.76
CA ASP A 659 -31.83 -24.96 -1.02
C ASP A 659 -31.90 -24.51 0.46
N ASP A 660 -30.75 -24.24 1.09
CA ASP A 660 -30.60 -23.77 2.46
C ASP A 660 -30.41 -22.24 2.59
N GLY A 661 -30.44 -21.52 1.46
CA GLY A 661 -30.25 -20.07 1.38
C GLY A 661 -31.56 -19.26 1.55
N PRO A 662 -31.46 -17.94 1.83
CA PRO A 662 -32.62 -17.03 1.95
C PRO A 662 -33.48 -16.88 0.68
N ALA A 663 -33.22 -17.64 -0.39
CA ALA A 663 -33.97 -17.62 -1.64
C ALA A 663 -35.11 -18.65 -1.70
N HIS A 664 -34.99 -19.72 -0.93
CA HIS A 664 -36.11 -20.62 -0.62
C HIS A 664 -36.89 -20.12 0.60
N ASP A 665 -36.60 -18.89 1.02
CA ASP A 665 -37.40 -18.14 1.95
C ASP A 665 -38.84 -18.04 1.40
N PRO A 666 -39.83 -18.59 2.10
CA PRO A 666 -41.19 -18.57 1.61
C PRO A 666 -41.77 -17.14 1.48
N ARG A 667 -41.07 -16.08 1.94
CA ARG A 667 -41.36 -14.67 1.61
C ARG A 667 -41.24 -14.38 0.11
N ILE A 668 -40.29 -15.01 -0.59
CA ILE A 668 -40.21 -14.93 -2.06
C ILE A 668 -41.41 -15.64 -2.68
N GLY A 669 -41.76 -16.83 -2.17
CA GLY A 669 -42.99 -17.54 -2.54
C GLY A 669 -44.26 -16.73 -2.29
N VAL A 670 -44.31 -15.93 -1.22
CA VAL A 670 -45.44 -15.04 -0.87
C VAL A 670 -45.51 -13.82 -1.79
N VAL A 671 -44.38 -13.18 -2.13
CA VAL A 671 -44.35 -12.09 -3.12
C VAL A 671 -44.75 -12.62 -4.50
N VAL A 672 -44.22 -13.77 -4.89
CA VAL A 672 -44.57 -14.47 -6.13
C VAL A 672 -46.06 -14.84 -6.16
N ALA A 673 -46.60 -15.43 -5.08
CA ALA A 673 -48.01 -15.83 -4.98
C ALA A 673 -48.99 -14.64 -4.90
N ALA A 674 -48.58 -13.54 -4.28
CA ALA A 674 -49.39 -12.32 -4.21
C ALA A 674 -49.41 -11.58 -5.56
N SER A 675 -48.29 -11.55 -6.28
CA SER A 675 -48.22 -11.09 -7.68
C SER A 675 -49.08 -11.99 -8.58
N LEU A 676 -49.00 -13.31 -8.47
CA LEU A 676 -49.82 -14.29 -9.20
C LEU A 676 -51.33 -14.14 -9.01
N ALA A 677 -51.77 -13.72 -7.82
CA ALA A 677 -53.18 -13.68 -7.46
C ALA A 677 -53.89 -12.36 -7.85
N GLY A 678 -53.20 -11.41 -8.49
CA GLY A 678 -53.76 -10.12 -8.90
C GLY A 678 -54.27 -9.27 -7.74
N ARG A 679 -53.70 -9.45 -6.54
CA ARG A 679 -54.19 -8.83 -5.29
C ARG A 679 -53.23 -7.73 -4.86
N HIS A 680 -53.33 -6.59 -5.55
CA HIS A 680 -52.51 -5.39 -5.41
C HIS A 680 -52.40 -4.88 -3.96
N GLU A 681 -53.44 -5.07 -3.13
CA GLU A 681 -53.50 -4.62 -1.73
C GLU A 681 -52.59 -5.41 -0.76
N VAL A 682 -52.14 -6.62 -1.12
CA VAL A 682 -51.27 -7.46 -0.26
C VAL A 682 -49.78 -7.11 -0.45
N LEU A 683 -49.47 -6.46 -1.57
CA LEU A 683 -48.12 -6.30 -2.06
C LEU A 683 -47.44 -5.01 -1.55
N GLU A 684 -48.20 -3.94 -1.32
CA GLU A 684 -47.71 -2.72 -0.65
C GLU A 684 -47.09 -3.03 0.73
N HIS A 685 -47.69 -3.97 1.49
CA HIS A 685 -47.32 -4.26 2.88
C HIS A 685 -46.15 -5.25 3.06
N LEU A 686 -45.75 -5.99 2.01
CA LEU A 686 -44.61 -6.94 2.07
C LEU A 686 -43.25 -6.26 1.85
N SER A 687 -43.23 -5.11 1.16
CA SER A 687 -42.03 -4.30 0.93
C SER A 687 -41.35 -3.84 2.24
N ALA A 688 -42.11 -3.75 3.33
CA ALA A 688 -41.67 -3.30 4.66
C ALA A 688 -41.03 -4.40 5.54
N ILE A 689 -41.16 -5.69 5.18
CA ILE A 689 -40.72 -6.82 6.01
C ILE A 689 -39.27 -7.23 5.64
N GLY A 690 -38.35 -6.27 5.77
CA GLY A 690 -36.92 -6.47 5.63
C GLY A 690 -36.26 -6.84 6.97
N GLY A 691 -36.35 -8.10 7.37
CA GLY A 691 -35.66 -8.62 8.57
C GLY A 691 -36.05 -10.06 8.84
N GLY A 692 -35.09 -10.95 9.08
CA GLY A 692 -35.32 -12.40 9.24
C GLY A 692 -36.37 -12.72 10.29
N GLY A 693 -37.41 -13.47 9.89
CA GLY A 693 -38.53 -13.88 10.74
C GLY A 693 -39.25 -15.10 10.15
N ILE A 694 -39.97 -15.84 11.00
CA ILE A 694 -40.70 -17.08 10.67
C ILE A 694 -41.71 -16.84 9.55
N VAL A 695 -41.87 -17.82 8.65
CA VAL A 695 -42.50 -17.61 7.34
C VAL A 695 -43.85 -18.33 7.21
N ALA A 696 -44.82 -17.64 6.60
CA ALA A 696 -46.13 -18.18 6.26
C ALA A 696 -46.04 -19.19 5.09
N ARG A 697 -46.74 -20.32 5.21
CA ARG A 697 -46.82 -21.41 4.24
C ARG A 697 -48.04 -21.28 3.32
N THR A 698 -49.22 -20.92 3.84
CA THR A 698 -50.41 -20.66 3.01
C THR A 698 -51.29 -19.56 3.58
N ALA A 699 -51.92 -18.77 2.71
CA ALA A 699 -53.00 -17.85 3.07
C ALA A 699 -54.28 -18.28 2.36
N ARG A 700 -55.32 -18.68 3.11
CA ARG A 700 -56.58 -19.20 2.58
C ARG A 700 -57.75 -18.32 2.97
N ARG A 701 -58.56 -17.93 1.99
CA ARG A 701 -59.81 -17.18 2.21
C ARG A 701 -60.89 -18.12 2.73
N HIS A 702 -61.62 -17.70 3.75
CA HIS A 702 -62.84 -18.37 4.23
C HIS A 702 -63.95 -17.34 4.46
N GLU A 703 -65.20 -17.79 4.69
CA GLU A 703 -66.37 -16.90 4.88
C GLU A 703 -66.18 -15.86 6.00
N GLY A 704 -65.29 -16.13 6.96
CA GLY A 704 -65.00 -15.27 8.11
C GLY A 704 -63.66 -14.53 8.04
N GLY A 705 -62.96 -14.49 6.89
CA GLY A 705 -61.72 -13.71 6.74
C GLY A 705 -60.59 -14.39 5.97
N VAL A 706 -59.35 -13.96 6.25
CA VAL A 706 -58.13 -14.55 5.71
C VAL A 706 -57.44 -15.36 6.80
N ARG A 707 -57.27 -16.65 6.58
CA ARG A 707 -56.45 -17.51 7.43
C ARG A 707 -55.02 -17.53 6.91
N ILE A 708 -54.05 -17.20 7.76
CA ILE A 708 -52.63 -17.29 7.43
C ILE A 708 -52.02 -18.41 8.27
N GLU A 709 -51.36 -19.37 7.61
CA GLU A 709 -50.76 -20.55 8.23
C GLU A 709 -49.28 -20.61 7.86
N GLY A 710 -48.40 -21.04 8.76
CA GLY A 710 -46.96 -21.20 8.51
C GLY A 710 -46.29 -22.27 9.34
N ASP A 711 -45.11 -22.71 8.91
CA ASP A 711 -44.32 -23.72 9.61
C ASP A 711 -43.27 -23.03 10.50
N ALA A 712 -43.11 -23.50 11.73
CA ALA A 712 -42.02 -23.12 12.62
C ALA A 712 -40.90 -24.17 12.53
N PRO A 713 -39.68 -23.81 12.09
CA PRO A 713 -38.58 -24.78 12.00
C PRO A 713 -38.17 -25.29 13.39
N ALA A 714 -37.71 -26.55 13.46
CA ALA A 714 -37.29 -27.22 14.70
C ALA A 714 -36.12 -26.51 15.43
N THR A 715 -35.45 -25.56 14.78
CA THR A 715 -34.34 -24.76 15.31
C THR A 715 -34.71 -23.31 15.63
N ALA A 716 -35.99 -22.91 15.53
CA ALA A 716 -36.46 -21.52 15.66
C ALA A 716 -36.50 -20.97 17.09
N VAL A 717 -35.61 -21.41 17.98
CA VAL A 717 -35.48 -20.90 19.35
C VAL A 717 -34.95 -19.46 19.30
N GLY A 718 -35.78 -18.50 19.71
CA GLY A 718 -35.48 -17.07 19.70
C GLY A 718 -35.94 -16.31 18.45
N ALA A 719 -36.57 -16.99 17.49
CA ALA A 719 -37.08 -16.34 16.27
C ALA A 719 -38.30 -15.44 16.57
N ARG A 720 -38.36 -14.29 15.89
CA ARG A 720 -39.37 -13.25 16.06
C ARG A 720 -40.35 -13.28 14.87
N LEU A 721 -41.65 -13.32 15.15
CA LEU A 721 -42.70 -13.09 14.16
C LEU A 721 -43.16 -11.63 14.32
N LEU A 722 -42.96 -10.82 13.28
CA LEU A 722 -43.47 -9.44 13.22
C LEU A 722 -44.76 -9.44 12.40
N VAL A 723 -45.87 -8.98 12.99
CA VAL A 723 -47.12 -8.73 12.26
C VAL A 723 -47.32 -7.22 12.19
N VAL A 724 -47.45 -6.70 10.97
CA VAL A 724 -47.50 -5.27 10.69
C VAL A 724 -48.72 -4.99 9.82
N VAL A 725 -49.53 -3.99 10.16
CA VAL A 725 -50.61 -3.48 9.33
C VAL A 725 -50.63 -1.96 9.47
N ASP A 726 -50.38 -1.25 8.37
CA ASP A 726 -50.54 0.21 8.27
C ASP A 726 -51.96 0.51 7.77
N PRO A 727 -52.79 1.24 8.56
CA PRO A 727 -54.14 1.59 8.13
C PRO A 727 -54.22 2.71 7.08
N ASP A 728 -53.20 3.57 6.91
CA ASP A 728 -53.37 4.82 6.14
C ASP A 728 -52.16 5.25 5.26
N GLY A 729 -51.18 4.37 5.02
CA GLY A 729 -50.23 4.49 3.91
C GLY A 729 -49.45 5.81 3.87
N GLY A 730 -48.52 6.01 4.80
CA GLY A 730 -47.67 7.21 4.73
C GLY A 730 -46.76 7.53 5.92
N GLY A 731 -46.47 6.58 6.81
CA GLY A 731 -45.61 6.82 7.99
C GLY A 731 -44.71 5.64 8.36
N PRO A 732 -43.75 5.85 9.28
CA PRO A 732 -42.91 4.77 9.79
C PRO A 732 -43.77 3.66 10.39
N VAL A 733 -43.42 2.43 9.98
CA VAL A 733 -44.23 1.23 10.15
C VAL A 733 -43.92 0.58 11.51
N GLU A 734 -44.89 0.54 12.43
CA GLU A 734 -44.76 -0.16 13.72
C GLU A 734 -45.44 -1.54 13.72
N PRO A 735 -44.86 -2.56 14.39
CA PRO A 735 -45.47 -3.88 14.50
C PRO A 735 -46.68 -3.88 15.44
N LEU A 736 -47.81 -4.46 14.99
CA LEU A 736 -49.01 -4.70 15.82
C LEU A 736 -48.75 -5.70 16.95
N THR A 737 -47.86 -6.66 16.71
CA THR A 737 -47.42 -7.63 17.72
C THR A 737 -46.07 -8.28 17.34
N GLU A 738 -45.32 -8.67 18.35
CA GLU A 738 -44.10 -9.48 18.24
C GLU A 738 -44.34 -10.82 18.96
N LEU A 739 -44.31 -11.93 18.22
CA LEU A 739 -44.32 -13.27 18.82
C LEU A 739 -42.90 -13.81 18.86
N VAL A 740 -42.42 -14.18 20.05
CA VAL A 740 -41.09 -14.76 20.24
C VAL A 740 -41.26 -16.26 20.52
N VAL A 741 -40.72 -17.09 19.64
CA VAL A 741 -40.73 -18.55 19.81
C VAL A 741 -39.60 -18.94 20.76
N GLN A 742 -39.92 -19.41 21.97
CA GLN A 742 -38.89 -19.75 22.97
C GLN A 742 -38.45 -21.22 22.93
N ARG A 743 -39.26 -22.13 22.37
CA ARG A 743 -38.89 -23.54 22.16
C ARG A 743 -39.88 -24.20 21.19
N ALA A 744 -39.37 -24.84 20.15
CA ALA A 744 -40.14 -25.72 19.27
C ALA A 744 -39.29 -26.98 19.09
N GLU A 745 -39.47 -27.98 19.97
CA GLU A 745 -38.58 -29.15 19.95
C GLU A 745 -38.84 -30.08 18.75
N ASP A 746 -40.05 -30.06 18.17
CA ASP A 746 -40.44 -31.00 17.11
C ASP A 746 -40.97 -30.36 15.81
N GLY A 747 -40.84 -29.03 15.66
CA GLY A 747 -41.49 -28.29 14.57
C GLY A 747 -43.02 -28.22 14.74
N GLY A 748 -43.66 -27.20 14.19
CA GLY A 748 -45.11 -27.01 14.37
C GLY A 748 -45.72 -26.04 13.37
N THR A 749 -47.04 -26.09 13.18
CA THR A 749 -47.78 -25.24 12.24
C THR A 749 -48.57 -24.16 13.00
N TRP A 750 -48.27 -22.88 12.80
CA TRP A 750 -49.05 -21.80 13.38
C TRP A 750 -50.15 -21.32 12.43
N SER A 751 -51.25 -20.79 12.96
CA SER A 751 -52.27 -20.12 12.16
C SER A 751 -52.85 -18.88 12.86
N PHE A 752 -53.29 -17.89 12.10
CA PHE A 752 -54.14 -16.82 12.63
C PHE A 752 -55.18 -16.38 11.61
N ASP A 753 -56.33 -15.94 12.10
CA ASP A 753 -57.45 -15.49 11.27
C ASP A 753 -57.58 -13.97 11.35
N VAL A 754 -57.58 -13.32 10.19
CA VAL A 754 -57.86 -11.89 10.01
C VAL A 754 -59.31 -11.75 9.54
N ALA A 755 -60.20 -11.29 10.42
CA ALA A 755 -61.62 -11.16 10.12
C ALA A 755 -61.92 -10.00 9.13
N PRO A 756 -62.96 -10.10 8.29
CA PRO A 756 -63.38 -9.01 7.41
C PRO A 756 -64.03 -7.93 8.28
N GLY A 757 -63.42 -6.76 8.31
CA GLY A 757 -63.77 -5.68 9.25
C GLY A 757 -62.81 -5.55 10.44
N ALA A 758 -61.58 -6.06 10.31
CA ALA A 758 -60.58 -6.02 11.37
C ALA A 758 -60.28 -4.60 11.91
N LEU A 759 -60.62 -3.53 11.18
CA LEU A 759 -60.67 -2.16 11.70
C LEU A 759 -62.13 -1.72 11.89
N GLN A 760 -62.60 -1.67 13.14
CA GLN A 760 -63.87 -1.03 13.52
C GLN A 760 -63.62 -0.06 14.68
N ASP A 761 -64.10 1.18 14.56
CA ASP A 761 -63.96 2.23 15.57
C ASP A 761 -62.51 2.50 16.02
N GLY A 762 -61.55 2.40 15.10
CA GLY A 762 -60.13 2.57 15.39
C GLY A 762 -59.52 1.45 16.25
N VAL A 763 -60.21 0.32 16.38
CA VAL A 763 -59.74 -0.84 17.14
C VAL A 763 -59.52 -2.02 16.21
N TRP A 764 -58.30 -2.57 16.25
CA TRP A 764 -58.00 -3.83 15.57
C TRP A 764 -58.41 -5.03 16.43
N ARG A 765 -59.20 -5.94 15.85
CA ARG A 765 -59.55 -7.23 16.49
C ARG A 765 -58.87 -8.37 15.76
N LEU A 766 -57.92 -9.01 16.42
CA LEU A 766 -57.20 -10.18 15.91
C LEU A 766 -57.66 -11.43 16.66
N GLN A 767 -57.92 -12.51 15.91
CA GLN A 767 -58.13 -13.85 16.47
C GLN A 767 -56.92 -14.73 16.15
N VAL A 768 -56.15 -15.06 17.18
CA VAL A 768 -54.96 -15.91 17.04
C VAL A 768 -55.29 -17.30 17.58
N ARG A 769 -54.99 -18.35 16.80
CA ARG A 769 -55.20 -19.74 17.18
C ARG A 769 -53.94 -20.56 16.93
N LEU A 770 -53.35 -21.05 18.02
CA LEU A 770 -52.18 -21.93 17.95
C LEU A 770 -52.63 -23.39 17.86
N THR A 771 -52.12 -24.10 16.85
CA THR A 771 -52.38 -25.52 16.61
C THR A 771 -51.07 -26.28 16.62
N ASP A 772 -51.00 -27.35 17.40
CA ASP A 772 -49.82 -28.23 17.46
C ASP A 772 -49.92 -29.31 16.38
N ALA A 773 -48.78 -29.70 15.80
CA ALA A 773 -48.67 -30.79 14.83
C ALA A 773 -47.84 -31.95 15.42
N GLY A 774 -48.24 -32.45 16.58
CA GLY A 774 -47.65 -33.63 17.19
C GLY A 774 -47.90 -33.64 18.69
N ALA A 775 -48.45 -34.71 19.24
CA ALA A 775 -48.73 -34.81 20.67
C ALA A 775 -47.42 -34.77 21.48
N GLY A 776 -47.02 -33.57 21.91
CA GLY A 776 -45.73 -33.35 22.56
C GLY A 776 -45.51 -31.97 23.17
N GLY A 777 -46.57 -31.24 23.55
CA GLY A 777 -46.48 -30.17 24.56
C GLY A 777 -45.58 -28.96 24.22
N GLY A 778 -45.82 -28.27 23.10
CA GLY A 778 -45.28 -26.93 22.86
C GLY A 778 -46.18 -25.82 23.43
N PHE A 779 -45.65 -24.88 24.22
CA PHE A 779 -46.37 -23.68 24.70
C PHE A 779 -45.72 -22.40 24.19
N ILE A 780 -46.51 -21.48 23.62
CA ILE A 780 -46.10 -20.08 23.45
C ILE A 780 -46.35 -19.37 24.79
N SER A 781 -45.31 -19.23 25.59
CA SER A 781 -45.43 -18.86 27.01
C SER A 781 -45.38 -17.35 27.28
N ARG A 782 -45.05 -16.50 26.29
CA ARG A 782 -45.05 -15.04 26.43
C ARG A 782 -45.32 -14.32 25.11
N LEU A 783 -46.37 -13.51 25.10
CA LEU A 783 -46.53 -12.38 24.18
C LEU A 783 -45.85 -11.15 24.80
N ARG A 784 -44.96 -10.49 24.06
CA ARG A 784 -44.46 -9.16 24.43
C ARG A 784 -45.14 -8.13 23.55
N TRP A 785 -45.53 -7.02 24.16
CA TRP A 785 -46.20 -5.93 23.48
C TRP A 785 -45.33 -4.68 23.62
N SER A 786 -44.87 -4.14 22.50
CA SER A 786 -44.26 -2.81 22.45
C SER A 786 -45.03 -1.98 21.44
N ALA A 787 -45.92 -1.11 21.91
CA ALA A 787 -46.24 0.09 21.16
C ALA A 787 -45.02 1.02 21.31
N ALA A 788 -44.33 1.39 20.24
CA ALA A 788 -43.27 2.37 20.38
C ALA A 788 -43.90 3.78 20.44
N PRO A 789 -43.44 4.66 21.35
CA PRO A 789 -43.86 6.06 21.36
C PRO A 789 -42.91 6.88 20.49
N PHE A 790 -43.45 7.67 19.55
CA PHE A 790 -42.66 8.65 18.81
C PHE A 790 -42.26 9.84 19.71
N SER A 791 -41.03 9.74 20.20
CA SER A 791 -40.12 10.75 20.78
C SER A 791 -40.38 11.38 22.15
N GLU A 792 -39.32 11.24 22.98
CA GLU A 792 -38.85 12.08 24.09
C GLU A 792 -39.76 12.25 25.32
N HIS A 793 -39.74 11.27 26.23
CA HIS A 793 -39.41 11.35 27.67
C HIS A 793 -39.76 9.99 28.34
N PHE A 794 -39.04 9.62 29.40
CA PHE A 794 -38.92 8.27 29.97
C PHE A 794 -40.21 7.50 30.40
N ALA A 795 -40.11 6.15 30.29
CA ALA A 795 -40.46 5.08 31.26
C ALA A 795 -41.85 4.38 31.34
N ARG A 796 -41.73 3.02 31.29
CA ARG A 796 -42.49 1.91 31.93
C ARG A 796 -43.90 1.52 31.45
N ALA A 797 -43.94 0.37 30.76
CA ALA A 797 -44.96 -0.67 30.94
C ALA A 797 -44.28 -2.05 30.94
N ASP A 798 -43.93 -2.55 32.12
CA ASP A 798 -43.33 -3.87 32.31
C ASP A 798 -44.44 -4.93 32.39
N ARG A 799 -44.69 -5.64 31.28
CA ARG A 799 -45.39 -6.93 31.15
C ARG A 799 -46.92 -6.96 31.40
N VAL A 800 -47.66 -7.35 30.35
CA VAL A 800 -48.94 -8.09 30.48
C VAL A 800 -48.67 -9.53 30.04
N ALA A 801 -48.90 -10.50 30.93
CA ALA A 801 -48.77 -11.92 30.62
C ALA A 801 -50.15 -12.52 30.34
N VAL A 802 -50.34 -13.07 29.15
CA VAL A 802 -51.49 -13.94 28.84
C VAL A 802 -50.97 -15.37 28.74
N HIS A 803 -51.38 -16.22 29.67
CA HIS A 803 -51.06 -17.64 29.67
C HIS A 803 -52.16 -18.39 28.92
N GLY A 804 -51.84 -18.90 27.73
CA GLY A 804 -52.79 -19.62 26.89
C GLY A 804 -52.43 -21.08 26.65
N ARG A 805 -53.44 -21.96 26.64
CA ARG A 805 -53.33 -23.37 26.23
C ARG A 805 -53.56 -23.53 24.72
N VAL A 806 -52.88 -24.53 24.13
CA VAL A 806 -53.06 -24.96 22.74
C VAL A 806 -54.53 -25.34 22.50
N GLY A 807 -55.11 -24.87 21.38
CA GLY A 807 -56.50 -25.15 21.00
C GLY A 807 -57.54 -24.11 21.45
N GLU A 808 -57.20 -23.18 22.34
CA GLU A 808 -58.12 -22.11 22.76
C GLU A 808 -58.04 -20.86 21.87
N ARG A 809 -59.14 -20.09 21.84
CA ARG A 809 -59.25 -18.84 21.08
C ARG A 809 -59.08 -17.64 22.00
N TYR A 810 -58.26 -16.68 21.57
CA TYR A 810 -58.03 -15.44 22.30
C TYR A 810 -58.45 -14.25 21.43
N GLU A 811 -59.17 -13.31 22.03
CA GLU A 811 -59.52 -12.03 21.41
C GLU A 811 -58.57 -10.95 21.95
N VAL A 812 -57.86 -10.27 21.05
CA VAL A 812 -56.96 -9.16 21.41
C VAL A 812 -57.48 -7.87 20.80
N LYS A 813 -57.65 -6.83 21.64
CA LYS A 813 -58.17 -5.50 21.26
C LYS A 813 -57.04 -4.48 21.28
N LEU A 814 -56.78 -3.82 20.15
CA LEU A 814 -55.72 -2.82 20.01
C LEU A 814 -56.31 -1.47 19.62
N HIS A 815 -56.02 -0.40 20.35
CA HIS A 815 -56.57 0.94 20.10
C HIS A 815 -55.61 1.79 19.25
N ALA A 816 -56.08 2.35 18.14
CA ALA A 816 -55.35 3.33 17.33
C ALA A 816 -55.76 4.76 17.71
N PHE A 817 -54.78 5.66 17.90
CA PHE A 817 -55.03 7.09 18.05
C PHE A 817 -54.63 7.82 16.77
N ALA A 818 -55.59 8.46 16.09
CA ALA A 818 -55.34 9.22 14.87
C ALA A 818 -54.71 10.59 15.16
N ALA A 819 -53.68 10.96 14.39
CA ALA A 819 -53.06 12.28 14.43
C ALA A 819 -53.93 13.34 13.74
N ALA A 820 -54.30 14.41 14.44
CA ALA A 820 -55.04 15.53 13.84
C ALA A 820 -54.10 16.47 13.04
N PRO A 821 -54.49 16.96 11.85
CA PRO A 821 -53.65 17.85 11.05
C PRO A 821 -53.43 19.20 11.75
N ARG A 822 -52.19 19.72 11.68
CA ARG A 822 -51.68 20.93 12.37
C ARG A 822 -52.53 22.21 12.24
N ARG A 823 -53.46 22.30 11.28
CA ARG A 823 -54.42 23.41 11.16
C ARG A 823 -55.55 23.37 12.21
N ALA A 824 -55.98 22.18 12.64
CA ALA A 824 -57.01 22.03 13.67
C ALA A 824 -56.47 22.41 15.06
N VAL A 825 -55.21 22.07 15.36
CA VAL A 825 -54.55 22.42 16.63
C VAL A 825 -54.42 23.94 16.79
N ARG A 826 -54.10 24.69 15.73
CA ARG A 826 -54.05 26.17 15.80
C ARG A 826 -55.43 26.81 16.02
N ALA A 827 -56.49 26.19 15.51
CA ALA A 827 -57.87 26.65 15.73
C ALA A 827 -58.35 26.39 17.17
N VAL A 828 -57.93 25.26 17.76
CA VAL A 828 -58.20 24.92 19.16
C VAL A 828 -57.36 25.78 20.10
N VAL A 829 -56.06 25.98 19.84
CA VAL A 829 -55.17 26.81 20.68
C VAL A 829 -55.64 28.26 20.76
N ARG A 830 -56.18 28.83 19.67
CA ARG A 830 -56.77 30.19 19.68
C ARG A 830 -58.03 30.32 20.54
N ARG A 831 -58.69 29.21 20.86
CA ARG A 831 -59.88 29.14 21.72
C ARG A 831 -59.56 28.80 23.17
N LEU A 832 -58.30 28.47 23.50
CA LEU A 832 -57.84 28.23 24.86
C LEU A 832 -57.61 29.54 25.63
N ASP A 833 -57.66 29.45 26.95
CA ASP A 833 -57.40 30.59 27.84
C ASP A 833 -56.00 31.23 27.58
N PRO A 834 -55.87 32.58 27.58
CA PRO A 834 -54.62 33.27 27.29
C PRO A 834 -53.42 32.92 28.20
N ARG A 835 -53.66 32.36 29.40
CA ARG A 835 -52.58 31.85 30.26
C ARG A 835 -52.08 30.49 29.78
N VAL A 836 -52.97 29.61 29.30
CA VAL A 836 -52.61 28.31 28.71
C VAL A 836 -51.94 28.50 27.35
N GLN A 837 -52.41 29.47 26.54
CA GLN A 837 -51.75 29.84 25.29
C GLN A 837 -50.28 30.26 25.50
N ARG A 838 -49.97 30.98 26.58
CA ARG A 838 -48.59 31.41 26.92
C ARG A 838 -47.70 30.27 27.39
N ILE A 839 -48.24 29.27 28.07
CA ILE A 839 -47.50 28.07 28.47
C ILE A 839 -47.15 27.23 27.23
N VAL A 840 -48.12 27.03 26.33
CA VAL A 840 -47.93 26.31 25.06
C VAL A 840 -46.95 27.06 24.14
N ALA A 841 -47.01 28.40 24.09
CA ALA A 841 -46.06 29.21 23.31
C ALA A 841 -44.62 29.15 23.86
N ARG A 842 -44.43 29.03 25.18
CA ARG A 842 -43.10 28.84 25.79
C ARG A 842 -42.52 27.44 25.51
N ALA A 843 -43.36 26.40 25.50
CA ALA A 843 -42.92 25.03 25.19
C ALA A 843 -42.49 24.87 23.72
N ILE A 844 -43.14 25.58 22.79
CA ILE A 844 -42.82 25.52 21.35
C ILE A 844 -41.65 26.47 20.98
N GLY A 845 -41.41 27.54 21.75
CA GLY A 845 -40.36 28.54 21.49
C GLY A 845 -38.95 28.21 22.02
N GLY A 846 -38.77 27.08 22.72
CA GLY A 846 -37.52 26.74 23.43
C GLY A 846 -36.35 26.24 22.57
N ALA A 847 -36.52 26.05 21.26
CA ALA A 847 -35.48 25.49 20.38
C ALA A 847 -34.64 26.53 19.61
N ARG A 848 -34.56 27.78 20.10
CA ARG A 848 -33.71 28.83 19.51
C ARG A 848 -33.08 29.75 20.57
N SER A 849 -32.14 29.23 21.37
CA SER A 849 -30.95 29.97 21.80
C SER A 849 -30.04 29.07 22.64
N VAL A 850 -28.76 29.43 22.67
CA VAL A 850 -27.67 28.90 23.53
C VAL A 850 -26.86 27.73 22.95
N ALA A 851 -26.07 28.06 21.94
CA ALA A 851 -24.68 27.63 21.89
C ALA A 851 -23.80 28.87 22.03
N ARG A 852 -23.22 29.11 23.22
CA ARG A 852 -21.95 29.81 23.47
C ARG A 852 -21.68 29.91 24.98
N GLY A 853 -20.65 29.19 25.43
CA GLY A 853 -19.68 29.69 26.40
C GLY A 853 -19.84 29.33 27.88
N ALA A 854 -18.77 28.69 28.39
CA ALA A 854 -18.27 28.66 29.77
C ALA A 854 -18.76 27.57 30.75
N GLN A 855 -17.80 26.76 31.21
CA GLN A 855 -17.81 25.97 32.46
C GLN A 855 -17.57 26.90 33.70
N PRO A 856 -17.33 26.36 34.92
CA PRO A 856 -18.23 25.64 35.84
C PRO A 856 -18.30 26.36 37.21
N SER A 857 -19.32 26.13 38.05
CA SER A 857 -19.15 26.16 39.53
C SER A 857 -20.44 25.88 40.32
N SER A 858 -20.22 25.12 41.40
CA SER A 858 -20.83 25.15 42.74
C SER A 858 -22.36 25.13 42.91
N ALA A 859 -22.79 24.04 43.57
CA ALA A 859 -23.55 24.03 44.82
C ALA A 859 -24.80 24.93 44.95
N SER A 860 -25.96 24.29 45.08
CA SER A 860 -26.72 24.23 46.34
C SER A 860 -28.18 23.86 46.07
N GLU A 861 -28.69 22.98 46.93
CA GLU A 861 -30.06 22.99 47.48
C GLU A 861 -31.22 22.85 46.49
N ALA A 862 -31.87 21.68 46.46
CA ALA A 862 -33.09 21.38 47.23
C ALA A 862 -34.35 21.89 46.48
N ASN A 863 -35.51 21.25 46.41
CA ASN A 863 -36.11 20.16 47.16
C ASN A 863 -37.46 19.87 46.45
N ARG A 864 -37.97 18.63 46.58
CA ARG A 864 -39.40 18.20 46.50
C ARG A 864 -40.08 18.25 45.12
N ALA A 865 -40.42 17.12 44.50
CA ALA A 865 -41.47 16.13 44.84
C ALA A 865 -42.91 16.67 44.69
N GLY A 866 -43.68 16.03 43.80
CA GLY A 866 -45.15 15.98 43.81
C GLY A 866 -45.86 16.67 42.64
N ASP A 867 -46.03 15.98 41.51
CA ASP A 867 -47.30 15.36 41.04
C ASP A 867 -47.20 14.95 39.57
#